data_AF-A0A354P760-F1
#
_entry.id   AF-A0A354P760-F1
#
_cell.length_a   1.000
_cell.length_b   1.000
_cell.length_c   1.000
_cell.angle_alpha   90.00
_cell.angle_beta   90.00
_cell.angle_gamma   90.00
#
_symmetry.space_group_name_H-M   'P 1'
#
loop_
_entity.id
_entity.type
_entity.pdbx_description
1 polymer ?
#
loop_
_entity_poly.entity_id
_entity_poly.type
_entity_poly.pdbx_seq_one_letter_code
_entity_poly.pdbx_strand_id
1 'polypeptide(L)'
;MHPYLLASSPEVVRVDETDNTWIWRNNDSTAAFAGQLAEILENIARVLNGLPTITSVLCVASALRHWESDAVWDDRLRGMMMQTAGSTELLETGRPKLVRWFSKVAAQKEELRSGTIATVSIFGLGLSGRPDLLEITNQKTIAEIIRCLRVAIEDREPFNPVYKISDQELVSHCLLTWNTLLQLSESAADAKELETYRKTGLRDLPETSDTPEHLPSQSLHETLKELENDDTYGNLARYSRELSGLISLPRRVADPDDMPQGGVSDVTNRGNPEQLLITELAAEPLVLLARIANGQALYIRKETPPGMQASSRPVLVESSIQCWGMTRVRIAAFALAVAASERRRAQMDTEFYLLESNNYQAVDGSSRDGIFGLIECLDSGEHPGDALKSFFNDQSERLRVKSELAEPLVITSAATWRNANFLLSIGQLQQSFLAAVVDRDGTVRILRRTVMGEELIQALMIDLTAEQLRTQVRSSSAKPMFTSQPFPPMAFSPVGHQLDWMADEHANGDAATWLLTQDQRLLRFTSPQHGGEEMGDNIPRGKVLLSYVSNSRLELVLASSNGKHDWVRVEAGSRVVQFKAIGNDVGMATYACSGRYLLRFRQGNCDVFLRSDGIQVATYQTKRRHVGFSYQADDDNAVWTHGGGAPDDWHRLGRIELERIEAADQKLGGVIYNQTGIWGVSDNLNWIVELCKPNESRPPKVFRIQPHDVGPAVYNARPIVGNSWRNRWVFEASLRNAPTKATNRQDKLLIHLDLNANGRRHLSHNDPADMVKSIFPKAYNLVRSKPLRRRVNAAMLSTGGIVFEKESGVYFLLSLALNHPKRLTIVPCQQPKCQNFAPFGKPYKTEDVSDRAWTLRQANIQGGVCWADSRGLFHFKRDDHPDELTLAFADSHVAGWYSGFGLFGPKYFFPETHGKREEISVPAELEKWLKQWFQQAAQ
;
A
#
# COMPACT_ATOMS: atom_id res chain seq x y z
N MET A 1 -35.07 -11.58 -3.32
CA MET A 1 -34.22 -10.39 -3.65
C MET A 1 -33.17 -10.12 -2.55
N HIS A 2 -32.02 -9.47 -2.85
CA HIS A 2 -30.88 -9.30 -1.92
C HIS A 2 -31.05 -8.14 -0.89
N PRO A 3 -30.68 -8.30 0.40
CA PRO A 3 -30.89 -7.29 1.45
C PRO A 3 -30.29 -5.90 1.18
N TYR A 4 -29.20 -5.82 0.42
CA TYR A 4 -28.56 -4.55 0.01
C TYR A 4 -29.50 -3.56 -0.69
N LEU A 5 -30.51 -4.06 -1.41
CA LEU A 5 -31.45 -3.22 -2.14
C LEU A 5 -32.49 -2.57 -1.21
N LEU A 6 -32.56 -3.02 0.04
CA LEU A 6 -33.28 -2.34 1.10
C LEU A 6 -32.45 -1.15 1.57
N ALA A 7 -33.05 0.04 1.55
CA ALA A 7 -32.35 1.24 1.96
C ALA A 7 -31.79 1.09 3.38
N SER A 8 -30.53 1.49 3.58
CA SER A 8 -29.88 1.59 4.90
C SER A 8 -30.64 2.49 5.87
N SER A 9 -31.58 3.30 5.37
CA SER A 9 -32.47 4.16 6.13
C SER A 9 -33.90 4.01 5.61
N PRO A 10 -34.65 2.96 6.03
CA PRO A 10 -35.98 2.67 5.50
C PRO A 10 -37.02 3.74 5.89
N GLU A 11 -36.72 4.60 6.86
CA GLU A 11 -37.52 5.78 7.23
C GLU A 11 -37.29 6.99 6.30
N VAL A 12 -36.32 6.89 5.40
CA VAL A 12 -35.95 7.98 4.48
C VAL A 12 -36.26 7.60 3.03
N VAL A 13 -36.05 6.34 2.66
CA VAL A 13 -36.32 5.81 1.33
C VAL A 13 -37.15 4.53 1.43
N ARG A 14 -38.13 4.38 0.54
CA ARG A 14 -38.88 3.13 0.35
C ARG A 14 -38.88 2.71 -1.12
N VAL A 15 -39.15 1.44 -1.38
CA VAL A 15 -39.46 0.95 -2.72
C VAL A 15 -40.97 1.10 -2.95
N ASP A 16 -41.37 1.47 -4.16
CA ASP A 16 -42.77 1.58 -4.57
C ASP A 16 -43.46 0.21 -4.68
N GLU A 17 -44.79 0.20 -4.87
CA GLU A 17 -45.58 -1.03 -4.97
C GLU A 17 -45.27 -1.88 -6.21
N THR A 18 -44.55 -1.30 -7.18
CA THR A 18 -44.13 -1.99 -8.42
C THR A 18 -42.77 -2.64 -8.30
N ASP A 19 -42.12 -2.53 -7.13
CA ASP A 19 -40.78 -3.03 -6.86
C ASP A 19 -39.72 -2.53 -7.86
N ASN A 20 -39.98 -1.40 -8.52
CA ASN A 20 -39.20 -0.89 -9.65
C ASN A 20 -38.63 0.52 -9.40
N THR A 21 -39.16 1.24 -8.42
CA THR A 21 -38.78 2.62 -8.13
C THR A 21 -38.45 2.82 -6.67
N TRP A 22 -37.31 3.45 -6.38
CA TRP A 22 -36.99 3.95 -5.04
C TRP A 22 -37.54 5.37 -4.92
N ILE A 23 -38.25 5.67 -3.83
CA ILE A 23 -38.90 6.96 -3.58
C ILE A 23 -38.54 7.51 -2.20
N TRP A 24 -38.35 8.83 -2.12
CA TRP A 24 -38.07 9.54 -0.86
C TRP A 24 -39.35 9.68 -0.02
N ARG A 25 -39.31 9.28 1.25
CA ARG A 25 -40.52 9.30 2.10
C ARG A 25 -41.02 10.68 2.47
N ASN A 26 -40.16 11.69 2.44
CA ASN A 26 -40.53 13.03 2.87
C ASN A 26 -41.41 13.77 1.86
N ASN A 27 -41.36 13.41 0.57
CA ASN A 27 -42.14 14.08 -0.47
C ASN A 27 -42.58 13.16 -1.63
N ASP A 28 -42.44 11.84 -1.48
CA ASP A 28 -42.71 10.81 -2.50
C ASP A 28 -42.00 11.06 -3.85
N SER A 29 -40.93 11.85 -3.87
CA SER A 29 -40.19 12.09 -5.11
C SER A 29 -39.30 10.89 -5.46
N THR A 30 -39.17 10.59 -6.76
CA THR A 30 -38.38 9.47 -7.25
C THR A 30 -36.91 9.64 -6.89
N ALA A 31 -36.28 8.66 -6.25
CA ALA A 31 -34.82 8.63 -6.06
C ALA A 31 -34.13 8.02 -7.30
N ALA A 32 -34.49 6.80 -7.69
CA ALA A 32 -33.96 6.12 -8.87
C ALA A 32 -34.90 5.00 -9.37
N PHE A 33 -34.79 4.66 -10.65
CA PHE A 33 -35.44 3.49 -11.26
C PHE A 33 -34.50 2.27 -11.25
N ALA A 34 -35.04 1.04 -11.24
CA ALA A 34 -34.22 -0.18 -11.17
C ALA A 34 -33.20 -0.30 -12.31
N GLY A 35 -33.59 0.04 -13.55
CA GLY A 35 -32.67 0.01 -14.70
C GLY A 35 -31.52 1.02 -14.57
N GLN A 36 -31.85 2.25 -14.15
CA GLN A 36 -30.84 3.29 -13.87
C GLN A 36 -29.91 2.86 -12.73
N LEU A 37 -30.47 2.27 -11.68
CA LEU A 37 -29.71 1.81 -10.52
C LEU A 37 -28.80 0.63 -10.89
N ALA A 38 -29.25 -0.30 -11.73
CA ALA A 38 -28.42 -1.40 -12.23
C ALA A 38 -27.18 -0.85 -12.95
N GLU A 39 -27.36 0.13 -13.81
CA GLU A 39 -26.29 0.76 -14.58
C GLU A 39 -25.31 1.53 -13.68
N ILE A 40 -25.82 2.30 -12.72
CA ILE A 40 -24.99 3.03 -11.75
C ILE A 40 -24.18 2.04 -10.89
N LEU A 41 -24.82 1.04 -10.28
CA LEU A 41 -24.15 0.10 -9.40
C LEU A 41 -23.13 -0.76 -10.15
N GLU A 42 -23.45 -1.19 -11.36
CA GLU A 42 -22.52 -1.94 -12.20
C GLU A 42 -21.26 -1.12 -12.53
N ASN A 43 -21.44 0.15 -12.88
CA ASN A 43 -20.31 1.05 -13.17
C ASN A 43 -19.52 1.43 -11.91
N ILE A 44 -20.18 1.65 -10.77
CA ILE A 44 -19.48 1.87 -9.49
C ILE A 44 -18.69 0.62 -9.09
N ALA A 45 -19.27 -0.58 -9.20
CA ALA A 45 -18.56 -1.83 -8.89
C ALA A 45 -17.32 -2.02 -9.77
N ARG A 46 -17.40 -1.64 -11.05
CA ARG A 46 -16.26 -1.70 -11.99
C ARG A 46 -15.14 -0.75 -11.60
N VAL A 47 -15.45 0.43 -11.06
CA VAL A 47 -14.48 1.48 -10.69
C VAL A 47 -13.88 1.23 -9.30
N LEU A 48 -14.71 0.90 -8.30
CA LEU A 48 -14.29 0.81 -6.89
C LEU A 48 -14.00 -0.62 -6.42
N ASN A 49 -14.24 -1.63 -7.26
CA ASN A 49 -14.18 -3.05 -6.87
C ASN A 49 -15.10 -3.38 -5.67
N GLY A 50 -16.22 -2.66 -5.56
CA GLY A 50 -17.23 -2.82 -4.53
C GLY A 50 -18.35 -1.79 -4.66
N LEU A 51 -19.37 -1.91 -3.81
CA LEU A 51 -20.53 -1.02 -3.79
C LEU A 51 -20.56 -0.23 -2.47
N PRO A 52 -20.71 1.11 -2.51
CA PRO A 52 -21.02 1.93 -1.33
C PRO A 52 -22.46 1.68 -0.87
N THR A 53 -22.89 2.30 0.22
CA THR A 53 -24.27 2.10 0.69
C THR A 53 -25.27 2.58 -0.34
N ILE A 54 -26.36 1.82 -0.51
CA ILE A 54 -27.40 2.17 -1.47
C ILE A 54 -27.95 3.59 -1.23
N THR A 55 -28.11 3.98 0.04
CA THR A 55 -28.58 5.31 0.42
C THR A 55 -27.62 6.42 -0.02
N SER A 56 -26.30 6.21 0.08
CA SER A 56 -25.33 7.20 -0.42
C SER A 56 -25.43 7.38 -1.94
N VAL A 57 -25.63 6.28 -2.69
CA VAL A 57 -25.82 6.30 -4.14
C VAL A 57 -27.07 7.08 -4.50
N LEU A 58 -28.19 6.82 -3.82
CA LEU A 58 -29.46 7.51 -4.04
C LEU A 58 -29.37 9.01 -3.73
N CYS A 59 -28.65 9.40 -2.67
CA CYS A 59 -28.40 10.79 -2.33
C CYS A 59 -27.66 11.53 -3.46
N VAL A 60 -26.52 10.97 -3.91
CA VAL A 60 -25.72 11.60 -4.96
C VAL A 60 -26.47 11.63 -6.30
N ALA A 61 -27.12 10.53 -6.67
CA ALA A 61 -27.92 10.45 -7.90
C ALA A 61 -29.08 11.46 -7.90
N SER A 62 -29.77 11.62 -6.76
CA SER A 62 -30.87 12.59 -6.65
C SER A 62 -30.37 14.03 -6.71
N ALA A 63 -29.26 14.35 -6.02
CA ALA A 63 -28.68 15.69 -6.03
C ALA A 63 -28.21 16.12 -7.42
N LEU A 64 -27.63 15.20 -8.20
CA LEU A 64 -27.22 15.45 -9.59
C LEU A 64 -28.41 15.59 -10.55
N ARG A 65 -29.47 14.82 -10.34
CA ARG A 65 -30.64 14.82 -11.23
C ARG A 65 -31.46 16.09 -11.10
N HIS A 66 -31.84 16.44 -9.86
CA HIS A 66 -32.69 17.58 -9.60
C HIS A 66 -32.52 18.09 -8.15
N TRP A 67 -32.12 19.36 -8.03
CA TRP A 67 -32.06 20.04 -6.75
C TRP A 67 -33.40 20.67 -6.41
N GLU A 68 -34.02 20.21 -5.32
CA GLU A 68 -35.31 20.72 -4.85
C GLU A 68 -35.11 21.97 -3.98
N SER A 69 -34.52 21.82 -2.78
CA SER A 69 -34.12 22.93 -1.92
C SER A 69 -33.22 22.45 -0.77
N ASP A 70 -32.49 23.38 -0.16
CA ASP A 70 -31.72 23.14 1.07
C ASP A 70 -32.60 22.54 2.18
N ALA A 71 -33.86 23.00 2.31
CA ALA A 71 -34.78 22.52 3.33
C ALA A 71 -35.21 21.06 3.14
N VAL A 72 -35.44 20.64 1.88
CA VAL A 72 -35.79 19.25 1.56
C VAL A 72 -34.62 18.32 1.84
N TRP A 73 -33.39 18.72 1.47
CA TRP A 73 -32.19 17.94 1.75
C TRP A 73 -31.83 17.92 3.23
N ASP A 74 -32.05 19.01 3.95
CA ASP A 74 -31.90 19.07 5.40
C ASP A 74 -32.80 18.05 6.11
N ASP A 75 -34.06 17.96 5.66
CA ASP A 75 -35.05 17.02 6.19
C ASP A 75 -34.68 15.55 5.88
N ARG A 76 -34.25 15.23 4.66
CA ARG A 76 -33.75 13.89 4.31
C ARG A 76 -32.56 13.47 5.16
N LEU A 77 -31.58 14.37 5.32
CA LEU A 77 -30.41 14.14 6.17
C LEU A 77 -30.83 13.94 7.63
N ARG A 78 -31.78 14.74 8.14
CA ARG A 78 -32.33 14.61 9.50
C ARG A 78 -33.02 13.27 9.71
N GLY A 79 -33.78 12.79 8.73
CA GLY A 79 -34.42 11.47 8.76
C GLY A 79 -33.41 10.33 8.90
N MET A 80 -32.25 10.43 8.23
CA MET A 80 -31.17 9.44 8.37
C MET A 80 -30.51 9.48 9.76
N MET A 81 -30.60 10.61 10.48
CA MET A 81 -29.99 10.79 11.80
C MET A 81 -30.83 10.29 12.97
N MET A 82 -32.16 10.26 12.85
CA MET A 82 -33.01 9.69 13.91
C MET A 82 -32.68 8.21 14.19
N GLN A 83 -31.94 7.58 13.28
CA GLN A 83 -31.49 6.18 13.35
C GLN A 83 -30.04 6.00 13.82
N THR A 84 -29.25 7.06 14.08
CA THR A 84 -27.81 6.96 14.43
C THR A 84 -27.47 7.20 15.91
N ALA A 85 -28.46 7.30 16.80
CA ALA A 85 -28.32 7.34 18.27
C ALA A 85 -27.07 8.11 18.78
N GLY A 86 -27.05 9.44 18.63
CA GLY A 86 -26.27 10.31 19.53
C GLY A 86 -24.99 10.98 19.02
N SER A 87 -24.67 10.99 17.72
CA SER A 87 -23.54 11.79 17.22
C SER A 87 -23.92 13.26 17.01
N THR A 88 -23.69 14.11 18.03
CA THR A 88 -23.89 15.57 17.96
C THR A 88 -23.01 16.24 16.91
N GLU A 89 -21.82 15.69 16.64
CA GLU A 89 -20.88 16.24 15.65
C GLU A 89 -21.43 16.15 14.22
N LEU A 90 -22.11 15.05 13.87
CA LEU A 90 -22.79 14.90 12.57
C LEU A 90 -23.97 15.90 12.44
N LEU A 91 -24.65 16.24 13.55
CA LEU A 91 -25.80 17.17 13.56
C LEU A 91 -25.37 18.62 13.34
N GLU A 92 -24.30 19.02 14.03
CA GLU A 92 -23.84 20.42 14.09
C GLU A 92 -22.92 20.79 12.93
N THR A 93 -22.05 19.87 12.49
CA THR A 93 -21.03 20.16 11.48
C THR A 93 -21.24 19.38 10.18
N GLY A 94 -21.56 18.08 10.27
CA GLY A 94 -21.71 17.21 9.10
C GLY A 94 -22.91 17.57 8.22
N ARG A 95 -24.10 17.73 8.80
CA ARG A 95 -25.33 18.02 8.07
C ARG A 95 -25.26 19.34 7.27
N PRO A 96 -24.90 20.51 7.85
CA PRO A 96 -24.75 21.73 7.07
C PRO A 96 -23.70 21.62 5.97
N LYS A 97 -22.60 20.88 6.22
CA LYS A 97 -21.55 20.62 5.22
C LYS A 97 -22.10 19.82 4.04
N LEU A 98 -22.87 18.77 4.29
CA LEU A 98 -23.48 17.95 3.23
C LEU A 98 -24.53 18.71 2.43
N VAL A 99 -25.40 19.51 3.06
CA VAL A 99 -26.39 20.33 2.33
C VAL A 99 -25.67 21.31 1.38
N ARG A 100 -24.63 22.00 1.87
CA ARG A 100 -23.81 22.89 1.04
C ARG A 100 -23.10 22.14 -0.09
N TRP A 101 -22.58 20.94 0.19
CA TRP A 101 -21.92 20.13 -0.83
C TRP A 101 -22.90 19.65 -1.90
N PHE A 102 -24.08 19.12 -1.53
CA PHE A 102 -25.07 18.71 -2.53
C PHE A 102 -25.57 19.89 -3.36
N SER A 103 -25.75 21.07 -2.76
CA SER A 103 -26.07 22.30 -3.49
C SER A 103 -24.97 22.66 -4.50
N LYS A 104 -23.69 22.50 -4.12
CA LYS A 104 -22.54 22.69 -5.02
C LYS A 104 -22.46 21.64 -6.14
N VAL A 105 -22.83 20.38 -5.86
CA VAL A 105 -22.90 19.29 -6.84
C VAL A 105 -24.04 19.54 -7.83
N ALA A 106 -25.19 20.02 -7.35
CA ALA A 106 -26.32 20.40 -8.19
C ALA A 106 -26.04 21.63 -9.08
N ALA A 107 -25.20 22.55 -8.60
CA ALA A 107 -24.82 23.76 -9.32
C ALA A 107 -23.75 23.53 -10.42
N GLN A 108 -23.31 22.29 -10.65
CA GLN A 108 -22.37 21.96 -11.72
C GLN A 108 -23.00 22.13 -13.12
N LYS A 109 -22.15 22.29 -14.14
CA LYS A 109 -22.59 22.39 -15.56
C LYS A 109 -23.47 21.18 -15.94
N GLU A 110 -24.42 21.39 -16.84
CA GLU A 110 -25.36 20.34 -17.29
C GLU A 110 -24.65 19.08 -17.83
N GLU A 111 -23.56 19.28 -18.56
CA GLU A 111 -22.67 18.22 -19.05
C GLU A 111 -22.09 17.37 -17.92
N LEU A 112 -21.77 17.98 -16.76
CA LEU A 112 -21.17 17.34 -15.60
C LEU A 112 -22.20 16.66 -14.67
N ARG A 113 -23.47 17.04 -14.74
CA ARG A 113 -24.56 16.46 -13.92
C ARG A 113 -25.41 15.41 -14.62
N SER A 114 -25.37 15.34 -15.95
CA SER A 114 -26.20 14.42 -16.74
C SER A 114 -25.61 13.00 -16.84
N GLY A 115 -26.50 12.02 -16.94
CA GLY A 115 -26.18 10.60 -17.10
C GLY A 115 -25.85 9.86 -15.80
N THR A 116 -25.88 8.52 -15.86
CA THR A 116 -25.45 7.62 -14.78
C THR A 116 -23.97 7.82 -14.44
N ILE A 117 -23.17 8.19 -15.45
CA ILE A 117 -21.73 8.48 -15.35
C ILE A 117 -21.45 9.60 -14.34
N ALA A 118 -22.30 10.63 -14.25
CA ALA A 118 -22.07 11.73 -13.29
C ALA A 118 -22.01 11.22 -11.84
N THR A 119 -22.90 10.28 -11.49
CA THR A 119 -22.90 9.65 -10.17
C THR A 119 -21.64 8.80 -9.99
N VAL A 120 -21.30 7.99 -11.00
CA VAL A 120 -20.09 7.13 -10.99
C VAL A 120 -18.82 7.97 -10.82
N SER A 121 -18.72 9.13 -11.47
CA SER A 121 -17.55 10.02 -11.38
C SER A 121 -17.34 10.59 -9.98
N ILE A 122 -18.41 10.98 -9.28
CA ILE A 122 -18.32 11.45 -7.89
C ILE A 122 -17.78 10.34 -6.98
N PHE A 123 -18.33 9.14 -7.11
CA PHE A 123 -17.89 7.98 -6.32
C PHE A 123 -16.47 7.54 -6.66
N GLY A 124 -16.12 7.50 -7.95
CA GLY A 124 -14.80 7.15 -8.44
C GLY A 124 -13.73 8.13 -7.95
N LEU A 125 -13.99 9.43 -8.01
CA LEU A 125 -13.04 10.45 -7.55
C LEU A 125 -12.93 10.46 -6.01
N GLY A 126 -14.05 10.30 -5.31
CA GLY A 126 -14.06 10.47 -3.86
C GLY A 126 -13.74 9.23 -3.03
N LEU A 127 -13.95 8.02 -3.56
CA LEU A 127 -13.73 6.76 -2.85
C LEU A 127 -12.60 5.89 -3.43
N SER A 128 -11.88 6.34 -4.46
CA SER A 128 -10.73 5.59 -4.98
C SER A 128 -9.69 5.38 -3.87
N GLY A 129 -9.31 4.12 -3.63
CA GLY A 129 -8.40 3.74 -2.54
C GLY A 129 -9.02 3.67 -1.14
N ARG A 130 -10.36 3.73 -1.01
CA ARG A 130 -11.10 3.68 0.27
C ARG A 130 -12.04 2.48 0.37
N PRO A 131 -11.54 1.23 0.44
CA PRO A 131 -12.38 0.04 0.59
C PRO A 131 -13.12 0.00 1.93
N ASP A 132 -12.68 0.78 2.93
CA ASP A 132 -13.32 0.97 4.23
C ASP A 132 -14.71 1.62 4.15
N LEU A 133 -15.02 2.28 3.03
CA LEU A 133 -16.27 3.00 2.80
C LEU A 133 -17.25 2.24 1.86
N LEU A 134 -16.94 0.99 1.53
CA LEU A 134 -17.75 0.12 0.68
C LEU A 134 -18.53 -0.88 1.55
N GLU A 135 -19.84 -1.02 1.28
CA GLU A 135 -20.71 -1.98 1.98
C GLU A 135 -20.51 -3.40 1.46
N ILE A 136 -20.28 -3.56 0.15
CA ILE A 136 -20.12 -4.87 -0.50
C ILE A 136 -18.85 -4.89 -1.35
N THR A 137 -17.96 -5.85 -1.07
CA THR A 137 -16.74 -6.10 -1.85
C THR A 137 -16.73 -7.49 -2.52
N ASN A 138 -17.73 -8.33 -2.23
CA ASN A 138 -17.83 -9.68 -2.79
C ASN A 138 -18.40 -9.64 -4.22
N GLN A 139 -17.59 -10.05 -5.21
CA GLN A 139 -17.96 -10.02 -6.63
C GLN A 139 -19.15 -10.91 -7.00
N LYS A 140 -19.32 -12.06 -6.33
CA LYS A 140 -20.47 -12.94 -6.57
C LYS A 140 -21.76 -12.27 -6.10
N THR A 141 -21.73 -11.67 -4.92
CA THR A 141 -22.85 -10.91 -4.35
C THR A 141 -23.22 -9.72 -5.23
N ILE A 142 -22.24 -8.98 -5.75
CA ILE A 142 -22.46 -7.86 -6.67
C ILE A 142 -23.16 -8.33 -7.96
N ALA A 143 -22.69 -9.42 -8.56
CA ALA A 143 -23.30 -9.99 -9.75
C ALA A 143 -24.75 -10.44 -9.50
N GLU A 144 -25.04 -11.02 -8.33
CA GLU A 144 -26.39 -11.39 -7.92
C GLU A 144 -27.32 -10.17 -7.78
N ILE A 145 -26.83 -9.09 -7.15
CA ILE A 145 -27.57 -7.82 -7.00
C ILE A 145 -27.89 -7.20 -8.37
N ILE A 146 -26.91 -7.08 -9.25
CA ILE A 146 -27.09 -6.52 -10.60
C ILE A 146 -28.06 -7.38 -11.41
N ARG A 147 -27.95 -8.71 -11.32
CA ARG A 147 -28.88 -9.63 -11.96
C ARG A 147 -30.30 -9.41 -11.47
N CYS A 148 -30.52 -9.28 -10.15
CA CYS A 148 -31.85 -8.97 -9.60
C CYS A 148 -32.43 -7.68 -10.17
N LEU A 149 -31.59 -6.67 -10.43
CA LEU A 149 -32.05 -5.39 -11.00
C LEU A 149 -32.43 -5.46 -12.49
N ARG A 150 -31.86 -6.42 -13.24
CA ARG A 150 -32.06 -6.58 -14.70
C ARG A 150 -33.16 -7.57 -15.11
N VAL A 151 -33.68 -8.36 -14.18
CA VAL A 151 -34.80 -9.28 -14.45
C VAL A 151 -36.08 -8.48 -14.74
N ALA A 152 -36.89 -8.94 -15.71
CA ALA A 152 -38.18 -8.34 -16.04
C ALA A 152 -39.09 -8.30 -14.79
N ILE A 153 -39.93 -7.27 -14.69
CA ILE A 153 -40.77 -7.05 -13.49
C ILE A 153 -41.65 -8.29 -13.20
N GLU A 154 -42.14 -8.95 -14.24
CA GLU A 154 -42.98 -10.16 -14.17
C GLU A 154 -42.27 -11.36 -13.54
N ASP A 155 -40.93 -11.44 -13.69
CA ASP A 155 -40.09 -12.55 -13.23
C ASP A 155 -39.35 -12.22 -11.92
N ARG A 156 -39.58 -11.03 -11.36
CA ARG A 156 -38.94 -10.56 -10.13
C ARG A 156 -39.68 -11.10 -8.92
N GLU A 157 -38.95 -11.74 -8.00
CA GLU A 157 -39.50 -12.06 -6.68
C GLU A 157 -39.90 -10.77 -5.94
N PRO A 158 -41.13 -10.67 -5.42
CA PRO A 158 -41.59 -9.48 -4.72
C PRO A 158 -40.73 -9.19 -3.48
N PHE A 159 -40.57 -7.92 -3.14
CA PHE A 159 -39.86 -7.53 -1.90
C PHE A 159 -40.58 -8.14 -0.69
N ASN A 160 -39.92 -9.05 0.02
CA ASN A 160 -40.47 -9.61 1.24
C ASN A 160 -40.11 -8.71 2.44
N PRO A 161 -41.05 -7.96 3.03
CA PRO A 161 -40.79 -7.01 4.11
C PRO A 161 -40.41 -7.68 5.44
N VAL A 162 -40.31 -9.01 5.50
CA VAL A 162 -39.99 -9.79 6.72
C VAL A 162 -38.50 -9.72 7.08
N TYR A 163 -37.64 -9.10 6.25
CA TYR A 163 -36.24 -8.89 6.60
C TYR A 163 -36.09 -7.80 7.68
N LYS A 164 -36.16 -8.20 8.96
CA LYS A 164 -35.87 -7.33 10.10
C LYS A 164 -34.36 -7.17 10.25
N ILE A 165 -33.84 -6.05 9.75
CA ILE A 165 -32.49 -5.57 10.09
C ILE A 165 -32.49 -5.26 11.59
N SER A 166 -31.46 -5.70 12.32
CA SER A 166 -31.34 -5.35 13.73
C SER A 166 -31.05 -3.86 13.92
N ASP A 167 -31.46 -3.28 15.05
CA ASP A 167 -31.18 -1.86 15.34
C ASP A 167 -29.67 -1.52 15.27
N GLN A 168 -28.80 -2.48 15.59
CA GLN A 168 -27.34 -2.31 15.51
C GLN A 168 -26.81 -2.28 14.07
N GLU A 169 -27.32 -3.14 13.19
CA GLU A 169 -26.97 -3.15 11.77
C GLU A 169 -27.46 -1.88 11.08
N LEU A 170 -28.68 -1.43 11.41
CA LEU A 170 -29.24 -0.18 10.91
C LEU A 170 -28.37 1.02 11.26
N VAL A 171 -27.94 1.13 12.53
CA VAL A 171 -27.02 2.19 12.98
C VAL A 171 -25.70 2.14 12.20
N SER A 172 -25.15 0.94 11.99
CA SER A 172 -23.87 0.77 11.29
C SER A 172 -23.98 1.15 9.80
N HIS A 173 -25.06 0.80 9.12
CA HIS A 173 -25.29 1.17 7.72
C HIS A 173 -25.52 2.69 7.58
N CYS A 174 -26.22 3.30 8.52
CA CYS A 174 -26.38 4.75 8.56
C CYS A 174 -25.04 5.47 8.79
N LEU A 175 -24.22 5.00 9.73
CA LEU A 175 -22.88 5.57 9.97
C LEU A 175 -21.97 5.43 8.75
N LEU A 176 -21.99 4.28 8.08
CA LEU A 176 -21.25 4.08 6.84
C LEU A 176 -21.73 5.07 5.76
N THR A 177 -23.03 5.23 5.60
CA THR A 177 -23.62 6.22 4.66
C THR A 177 -23.14 7.64 4.95
N TRP A 178 -23.12 8.05 6.22
CA TRP A 178 -22.61 9.36 6.64
C TRP A 178 -21.13 9.54 6.33
N ASN A 179 -20.30 8.55 6.67
CA ASN A 179 -18.86 8.58 6.40
C ASN A 179 -18.57 8.65 4.89
N THR A 180 -19.31 7.88 4.09
CA THR A 180 -19.22 7.91 2.64
C THR A 180 -19.57 9.30 2.11
N LEU A 181 -20.71 9.88 2.49
CA LEU A 181 -21.11 11.22 2.03
C LEU A 181 -20.14 12.32 2.49
N LEU A 182 -19.64 12.25 3.72
CA LEU A 182 -18.66 13.21 4.23
C LEU A 182 -17.33 13.11 3.49
N GLN A 183 -16.85 11.90 3.23
CA GLN A 183 -15.65 11.68 2.41
C GLN A 183 -15.84 12.27 1.00
N LEU A 184 -16.99 12.02 0.36
CA LEU A 184 -17.30 12.61 -0.95
C LEU A 184 -17.30 14.14 -0.88
N SER A 185 -17.83 14.72 0.19
CA SER A 185 -17.85 16.18 0.38
C SER A 185 -16.46 16.82 0.50
N GLU A 186 -15.47 16.05 0.95
CA GLU A 186 -14.08 16.50 1.10
C GLU A 186 -13.24 16.32 -0.17
N SER A 187 -13.67 15.42 -1.06
CA SER A 187 -12.86 14.94 -2.18
C SER A 187 -13.40 15.33 -3.54
N ALA A 188 -14.73 15.41 -3.72
CA ALA A 188 -15.38 15.46 -5.03
C ALA A 188 -16.23 16.72 -5.24
N ALA A 189 -15.59 17.88 -5.31
CA ALA A 189 -16.31 19.15 -5.45
C ALA A 189 -15.66 20.20 -6.35
N ASP A 190 -14.49 19.95 -6.92
CA ASP A 190 -13.92 20.88 -7.90
C ASP A 190 -14.43 20.54 -9.31
N ALA A 191 -14.97 21.54 -10.01
CA ALA A 191 -15.53 21.37 -11.35
C ALA A 191 -14.46 20.95 -12.35
N LYS A 192 -13.23 21.47 -12.18
CA LYS A 192 -12.08 21.14 -13.02
C LYS A 192 -11.61 19.71 -12.78
N GLU A 193 -11.49 19.27 -11.53
CA GLU A 193 -11.18 17.87 -11.19
C GLU A 193 -12.25 16.91 -11.72
N LEU A 194 -13.55 17.25 -11.57
CA LEU A 194 -14.64 16.39 -12.04
C LEU A 194 -14.68 16.31 -13.57
N GLU A 195 -14.46 17.42 -14.26
CA GLU A 195 -14.36 17.48 -15.72
C GLU A 195 -13.15 16.69 -16.22
N THR A 196 -12.00 16.84 -15.56
CA THR A 196 -10.77 16.09 -15.82
C THR A 196 -10.99 14.60 -15.64
N TYR A 197 -11.60 14.21 -14.51
CA TYR A 197 -11.89 12.81 -14.21
C TYR A 197 -12.93 12.22 -15.17
N ARG A 198 -13.93 12.98 -15.60
CA ARG A 198 -14.89 12.52 -16.61
C ARG A 198 -14.24 12.30 -17.98
N LYS A 199 -13.34 13.18 -18.40
CA LYS A 199 -12.64 13.09 -19.68
C LYS A 199 -11.55 12.03 -19.66
N THR A 200 -10.86 11.87 -18.54
CA THR A 200 -9.58 11.15 -18.51
C THR A 200 -9.51 10.07 -17.45
N GLY A 201 -10.52 9.87 -16.61
CA GLY A 201 -10.47 8.87 -15.54
C GLY A 201 -9.32 9.01 -14.53
N LEU A 202 -8.59 10.12 -14.60
CA LEU A 202 -7.49 10.52 -13.73
C LEU A 202 -7.94 11.73 -12.93
N ARG A 203 -7.45 11.84 -11.69
CA ARG A 203 -7.85 12.91 -10.77
C ARG A 203 -7.29 14.27 -11.21
N ASP A 204 -6.05 14.27 -11.66
CA ASP A 204 -5.38 15.43 -12.21
C ASP A 204 -4.79 15.09 -13.57
N LEU A 205 -4.96 16.02 -14.51
CA LEU A 205 -4.15 16.09 -15.70
C LEU A 205 -2.93 16.96 -15.38
N PRO A 206 -1.73 16.54 -15.79
CA PRO A 206 -0.56 17.41 -15.74
C PRO A 206 -0.79 18.62 -16.65
N GLU A 207 -0.43 19.82 -16.16
CA GLU A 207 -0.66 21.08 -16.86
C GLU A 207 -0.03 21.06 -18.26
N THR A 208 -0.83 21.41 -19.27
CA THR A 208 -0.34 21.64 -20.63
C THR A 208 0.52 22.90 -20.65
N SER A 209 1.78 22.76 -21.04
CA SER A 209 2.62 23.90 -21.39
C SER A 209 2.06 24.54 -22.67
N ASP A 210 1.53 25.76 -22.57
CA ASP A 210 1.15 26.59 -23.71
C ASP A 210 2.39 26.84 -24.59
N THR A 211 2.55 26.04 -25.64
CA THR A 211 3.52 26.33 -26.70
C THR A 211 2.90 25.96 -28.04
N PRO A 212 2.44 26.93 -28.84
CA PRO A 212 2.05 26.68 -30.21
C PRO A 212 3.29 26.74 -31.09
N GLU A 213 3.79 25.60 -31.55
CA GLU A 213 4.67 25.56 -32.72
C GLU A 213 4.47 24.25 -33.48
N HIS A 214 3.69 24.33 -34.56
CA HIS A 214 3.66 23.31 -35.60
C HIS A 214 5.06 23.23 -36.23
N LEU A 215 5.84 22.23 -35.82
CA LEU A 215 7.05 21.81 -36.53
C LEU A 215 6.72 20.64 -37.47
N PRO A 216 7.44 20.52 -38.60
CA PRO A 216 7.20 19.46 -39.58
C PRO A 216 7.42 18.08 -38.96
N SER A 217 6.65 17.09 -39.44
CA SER A 217 6.61 15.70 -38.96
C SER A 217 8.02 15.14 -38.67
N GLN A 218 8.38 15.09 -37.39
CA GLN A 218 9.57 14.39 -36.91
C GLN A 218 9.32 12.88 -36.96
N SER A 219 10.38 12.08 -36.98
CA SER A 219 10.20 10.63 -36.87
C SER A 219 9.67 10.27 -35.48
N LEU A 220 8.71 9.34 -35.37
CA LEU A 220 8.19 8.84 -34.08
C LEU A 220 9.30 8.47 -33.08
N HIS A 221 10.46 8.02 -33.59
CA HIS A 221 11.61 7.71 -32.75
C HIS A 221 12.22 8.96 -32.10
N GLU A 222 12.31 10.07 -32.82
CA GLU A 222 12.75 11.37 -32.31
C GLU A 222 11.72 11.93 -31.33
N THR A 223 10.42 11.89 -31.67
CA THR A 223 9.34 12.34 -30.78
C THR A 223 9.34 11.56 -29.47
N LEU A 224 9.45 10.22 -29.52
CA LEU A 224 9.56 9.42 -28.31
C LEU A 224 10.84 9.76 -27.51
N LYS A 225 11.95 10.10 -28.16
CA LYS A 225 13.22 10.45 -27.51
C LYS A 225 13.22 11.83 -26.88
N GLU A 226 12.54 12.77 -27.51
CA GLU A 226 12.24 14.05 -26.91
C GLU A 226 11.37 13.85 -25.67
N LEU A 227 10.29 13.07 -25.80
CA LEU A 227 9.37 12.79 -24.71
C LEU A 227 10.00 12.02 -23.54
N GLU A 228 11.05 11.22 -23.71
CA GLU A 228 11.72 10.55 -22.58
C GLU A 228 12.23 11.51 -21.50
N ASN A 229 12.60 12.72 -21.92
CA ASN A 229 13.07 13.78 -21.03
C ASN A 229 11.94 14.66 -20.50
N ASP A 230 10.70 14.39 -20.90
CA ASP A 230 9.51 15.09 -20.44
C ASP A 230 9.10 14.58 -19.05
N ASP A 231 8.85 15.51 -18.13
CA ASP A 231 8.46 15.21 -16.74
C ASP A 231 7.08 14.52 -16.64
N THR A 232 6.29 14.61 -17.72
CA THR A 232 4.92 14.13 -17.78
C THR A 232 4.82 12.78 -18.49
N TYR A 233 5.43 12.67 -19.67
CA TYR A 233 5.30 11.49 -20.54
C TYR A 233 6.58 10.68 -20.66
N GLY A 234 7.65 11.08 -19.98
CA GLY A 234 8.94 10.42 -20.10
C GLY A 234 8.94 8.96 -19.70
N ASN A 235 8.12 8.58 -18.72
CA ASN A 235 7.98 7.18 -18.32
C ASN A 235 7.15 6.39 -19.34
N LEU A 236 6.09 6.97 -19.91
CA LEU A 236 5.33 6.35 -21.00
C LEU A 236 6.20 6.13 -22.25
N ALA A 237 7.00 7.14 -22.63
CA ALA A 237 7.87 7.09 -23.79
C ALA A 237 9.01 6.06 -23.62
N ARG A 238 9.68 6.05 -22.45
CA ARG A 238 10.70 5.05 -22.10
C ARG A 238 10.12 3.64 -22.15
N TYR A 239 8.97 3.45 -21.51
CA TYR A 239 8.32 2.14 -21.47
C TYR A 239 7.90 1.66 -22.86
N SER A 240 7.30 2.52 -23.67
CA SER A 240 6.92 2.20 -25.06
C SER A 240 8.15 1.80 -25.88
N ARG A 241 9.29 2.44 -25.66
CA ARG A 241 10.55 2.09 -26.32
C ARG A 241 11.09 0.73 -25.86
N GLU A 242 11.11 0.45 -24.57
CA GLU A 242 11.54 -0.86 -24.05
C GLU A 242 10.65 -1.98 -24.59
N LEU A 243 9.33 -1.77 -24.52
CA LEU A 243 8.32 -2.70 -25.00
C LEU A 243 8.41 -2.96 -26.51
N SER A 244 8.82 -1.95 -27.30
CA SER A 244 9.00 -2.11 -28.75
C SER A 244 10.01 -3.22 -29.12
N GLY A 245 10.96 -3.54 -28.24
CA GLY A 245 11.90 -4.64 -28.43
C GLY A 245 11.23 -6.02 -28.31
N LEU A 246 10.19 -6.13 -27.50
CA LEU A 246 9.50 -7.39 -27.17
C LEU A 246 8.38 -7.75 -28.15
N ILE A 247 7.79 -6.78 -28.85
CA ILE A 247 6.62 -6.98 -29.72
C ILE A 247 7.02 -7.53 -31.09
N SER A 248 6.63 -8.77 -31.40
CA SER A 248 6.83 -9.36 -32.73
C SER A 248 5.49 -9.58 -33.43
N LEU A 249 5.12 -8.70 -34.35
CA LEU A 249 3.94 -8.89 -35.19
C LEU A 249 4.27 -9.77 -36.41
N PRO A 250 3.35 -10.66 -36.84
CA PRO A 250 3.58 -11.45 -38.03
C PRO A 250 3.69 -10.53 -39.24
N ARG A 251 4.72 -10.75 -40.05
CA ARG A 251 4.79 -10.18 -41.40
C ARG A 251 3.81 -10.95 -42.27
N ARG A 252 3.12 -10.27 -43.19
CA ARG A 252 2.42 -10.99 -44.27
C ARG A 252 3.48 -11.82 -44.99
N VAL A 253 3.27 -13.13 -45.08
CA VAL A 253 3.89 -13.92 -46.14
C VAL A 253 3.33 -13.31 -47.42
N ALA A 254 4.18 -12.69 -48.23
CA ALA A 254 3.76 -12.34 -49.57
C ALA A 254 3.42 -13.67 -50.24
N ASP A 255 2.14 -13.97 -50.47
CA ASP A 255 1.75 -15.13 -51.26
C ASP A 255 2.44 -15.03 -52.61
N PRO A 256 3.23 -16.03 -53.00
CA PRO A 256 3.69 -16.22 -54.35
C PRO A 256 3.15 -17.57 -54.84
N ASP A 257 1.91 -17.91 -54.49
CA ASP A 257 1.20 -19.03 -55.08
C ASP A 257 0.31 -18.46 -56.19
N ASP A 258 0.96 -18.22 -57.34
CA ASP A 258 0.42 -18.47 -58.69
C ASP A 258 1.30 -17.79 -59.75
N MET A 259 2.57 -18.18 -59.83
CA MET A 259 3.27 -18.50 -61.10
C MET A 259 4.75 -18.77 -60.82
N PRO A 260 5.25 -20.00 -61.09
CA PRO A 260 6.67 -20.30 -60.92
C PRO A 260 7.46 -19.74 -62.11
N GLN A 261 7.89 -18.48 -62.02
CA GLN A 261 9.00 -17.96 -62.83
C GLN A 261 10.20 -17.74 -61.91
N GLY A 262 10.97 -18.80 -61.65
CA GLY A 262 12.17 -18.74 -60.81
C GLY A 262 12.88 -20.08 -60.69
N GLY A 263 14.22 -20.05 -60.66
CA GLY A 263 15.10 -21.23 -60.66
C GLY A 263 15.12 -22.00 -59.34
N VAL A 264 16.10 -22.90 -59.19
CA VAL A 264 16.31 -23.71 -57.97
C VAL A 264 17.18 -22.91 -56.99
N SER A 265 16.67 -22.66 -55.80
CA SER A 265 17.33 -21.88 -54.73
C SER A 265 18.20 -22.75 -53.82
N ASP A 266 17.73 -23.95 -53.46
CA ASP A 266 18.40 -24.81 -52.47
C ASP A 266 17.89 -26.28 -52.50
N VAL A 267 18.58 -27.19 -51.79
CA VAL A 267 18.16 -28.57 -51.56
C VAL A 267 17.92 -28.80 -50.06
N THR A 268 16.74 -29.30 -49.69
CA THR A 268 16.31 -29.53 -48.29
C THR A 268 15.92 -30.98 -48.07
N ASN A 269 15.91 -31.46 -46.82
CA ASN A 269 15.50 -32.82 -46.46
C ASN A 269 13.99 -32.96 -46.14
N ARG A 270 13.21 -31.91 -46.39
CA ARG A 270 11.75 -31.87 -46.21
C ARG A 270 11.09 -31.09 -47.34
N GLY A 271 10.04 -31.63 -47.93
CA GLY A 271 9.28 -30.97 -48.99
C GLY A 271 8.09 -31.79 -49.46
N ASN A 272 7.34 -31.25 -50.41
CA ASN A 272 6.24 -31.97 -51.04
C ASN A 272 6.79 -33.02 -52.02
N PRO A 273 6.08 -34.14 -52.29
CA PRO A 273 6.53 -35.16 -53.23
C PRO A 273 6.84 -34.64 -54.63
N GLU A 274 6.15 -33.57 -55.07
CA GLU A 274 6.38 -32.91 -56.36
C GLU A 274 7.72 -32.16 -56.43
N GLN A 275 8.34 -31.93 -55.28
CA GLN A 275 9.64 -31.26 -55.14
C GLN A 275 10.77 -32.26 -54.92
N LEU A 276 10.52 -33.58 -54.98
CA LEU A 276 11.57 -34.57 -54.77
C LEU A 276 12.71 -34.35 -55.79
N LEU A 277 13.95 -34.36 -55.31
CA LEU A 277 15.10 -34.21 -56.20
C LEU A 277 15.09 -35.37 -57.20
N ILE A 278 15.37 -35.08 -58.48
CA ILE A 278 15.30 -36.09 -59.56
C ILE A 278 16.22 -37.28 -59.25
N THR A 279 17.34 -37.05 -58.56
CA THR A 279 18.26 -38.13 -58.14
C THR A 279 17.67 -39.04 -57.05
N GLU A 280 16.73 -38.56 -56.24
CA GLU A 280 15.99 -39.38 -55.28
C GLU A 280 14.89 -40.20 -55.97
N LEU A 281 14.25 -39.64 -57.02
CA LEU A 281 13.31 -40.39 -57.88
C LEU A 281 13.99 -41.50 -58.68
N ALA A 282 15.29 -41.35 -58.96
CA ALA A 282 16.10 -42.37 -59.61
C ALA A 282 16.61 -43.46 -58.64
N ALA A 283 16.39 -43.33 -57.33
CA ALA A 283 16.76 -44.34 -56.35
C ALA A 283 15.82 -45.55 -56.42
N GLU A 284 16.34 -46.72 -56.02
CA GLU A 284 15.53 -47.95 -55.95
C GLU A 284 14.37 -47.76 -54.94
N PRO A 285 13.14 -48.26 -55.23
CA PRO A 285 11.95 -47.93 -54.45
C PRO A 285 12.05 -48.17 -52.94
N LEU A 286 12.70 -49.24 -52.48
CA LEU A 286 12.89 -49.50 -51.05
C LEU A 286 13.89 -48.52 -50.43
N VAL A 287 14.93 -48.13 -51.17
CA VAL A 287 15.90 -47.12 -50.74
C VAL A 287 15.23 -45.75 -50.62
N LEU A 288 14.41 -45.35 -51.60
CA LEU A 288 13.64 -44.12 -51.56
C LEU A 288 12.67 -44.09 -50.37
N LEU A 289 11.91 -45.17 -50.15
CA LEU A 289 11.00 -45.26 -49.01
C LEU A 289 11.72 -45.19 -47.67
N ALA A 290 12.87 -45.85 -47.54
CA ALA A 290 13.70 -45.78 -46.33
C ALA A 290 14.23 -44.35 -46.10
N ARG A 291 14.64 -43.65 -47.16
CA ARG A 291 15.10 -42.25 -47.06
C ARG A 291 13.96 -41.29 -46.73
N ILE A 292 12.76 -41.49 -47.29
CA ILE A 292 11.57 -40.70 -46.93
C ILE A 292 11.22 -40.94 -45.45
N ALA A 293 11.16 -42.21 -45.02
CA ALA A 293 10.80 -42.57 -43.64
C ALA A 293 11.81 -42.04 -42.61
N ASN A 294 13.10 -42.00 -42.96
CA ASN A 294 14.17 -41.50 -42.10
C ASN A 294 14.39 -39.97 -42.21
N GLY A 295 13.60 -39.25 -43.02
CA GLY A 295 13.77 -37.80 -43.22
C GLY A 295 15.10 -37.42 -43.91
N GLN A 296 15.59 -38.29 -44.79
CA GLN A 296 16.85 -38.19 -45.53
C GLN A 296 16.66 -38.02 -47.06
N ALA A 297 15.41 -38.05 -47.53
CA ALA A 297 15.08 -37.73 -48.92
C ALA A 297 15.30 -36.24 -49.18
N LEU A 298 15.85 -35.91 -50.34
CA LEU A 298 16.18 -34.55 -50.73
C LEU A 298 15.10 -33.96 -51.65
N TYR A 299 14.79 -32.68 -51.44
CA TYR A 299 13.76 -31.93 -52.15
C TYR A 299 14.33 -30.61 -52.66
N ILE A 300 13.89 -30.20 -53.86
CA ILE A 300 14.24 -28.96 -54.53
C ILE A 300 13.40 -27.81 -53.97
N ARG A 301 14.05 -26.75 -53.48
CA ARG A 301 13.41 -25.50 -53.07
C ARG A 301 13.51 -24.49 -54.21
N LYS A 302 12.39 -24.04 -54.77
CA LYS A 302 12.35 -23.01 -55.83
C LYS A 302 12.57 -21.61 -55.25
N GLU A 303 13.19 -20.72 -56.03
CA GLU A 303 13.28 -19.30 -55.68
C GLU A 303 11.90 -18.65 -55.74
N THR A 304 11.63 -17.81 -54.74
CA THR A 304 10.40 -17.03 -54.65
C THR A 304 10.74 -15.57 -54.89
N PRO A 305 10.12 -14.87 -55.86
CA PRO A 305 10.37 -13.45 -56.06
C PRO A 305 9.97 -12.66 -54.78
N PRO A 306 10.75 -11.64 -54.38
CA PRO A 306 10.39 -10.80 -53.25
C PRO A 306 9.10 -10.04 -53.59
N GLY A 307 7.99 -10.38 -52.92
CA GLY A 307 6.74 -9.62 -53.05
C GLY A 307 6.89 -8.19 -52.55
N MET A 308 6.06 -7.28 -53.07
CA MET A 308 5.97 -5.90 -52.55
C MET A 308 5.60 -5.94 -51.06
N GLN A 309 6.40 -5.27 -50.23
CA GLN A 309 6.16 -5.11 -48.80
C GLN A 309 5.18 -3.95 -48.58
N ALA A 310 4.24 -4.09 -47.65
CA ALA A 310 3.31 -3.03 -47.29
C ALA A 310 4.06 -1.80 -46.73
N SER A 311 3.61 -0.60 -47.09
CA SER A 311 4.24 0.66 -46.67
C SER A 311 3.74 1.17 -45.32
N SER A 312 2.50 0.85 -44.93
CA SER A 312 1.95 1.25 -43.63
C SER A 312 1.02 0.19 -43.01
N ARG A 313 0.86 0.24 -41.68
CA ARG A 313 -0.12 -0.54 -40.91
C ARG A 313 -1.12 0.37 -40.20
N PRO A 314 -2.43 0.18 -40.40
CA PRO A 314 -3.44 0.82 -39.56
C PRO A 314 -3.41 0.23 -38.14
N VAL A 315 -3.28 1.09 -37.13
CA VAL A 315 -3.38 0.76 -35.71
C VAL A 315 -4.60 1.48 -35.15
N LEU A 316 -5.63 0.70 -34.81
CA LEU A 316 -6.89 1.17 -34.30
C LEU A 316 -6.89 1.05 -32.77
N VAL A 317 -7.12 2.15 -32.08
CA VAL A 317 -7.00 2.27 -30.62
C VAL A 317 -8.38 2.55 -30.03
N GLU A 318 -8.86 1.65 -29.18
CA GLU A 318 -10.13 1.82 -28.50
C GLU A 318 -10.13 2.98 -27.50
N SER A 319 -11.15 3.85 -27.58
CA SER A 319 -11.40 4.93 -26.62
C SER A 319 -12.63 4.71 -25.73
N SER A 320 -13.27 3.54 -25.75
CA SER A 320 -14.50 3.27 -24.99
C SER A 320 -14.31 3.35 -23.46
N ILE A 321 -15.44 3.34 -22.73
CA ILE A 321 -15.47 3.31 -21.26
C ILE A 321 -14.68 2.12 -20.67
N GLN A 322 -14.50 1.03 -21.42
CA GLN A 322 -13.75 -0.14 -20.96
C GLN A 322 -12.24 0.11 -20.84
N CYS A 323 -11.75 1.15 -21.51
CA CYS A 323 -10.36 1.59 -21.44
C CYS A 323 -10.07 2.47 -20.23
N TRP A 324 -11.06 2.83 -19.40
CA TRP A 324 -10.90 3.77 -18.28
C TRP A 324 -9.68 3.46 -17.38
N GLY A 325 -8.95 4.50 -16.99
CA GLY A 325 -7.84 4.42 -16.03
C GLY A 325 -6.56 3.83 -16.64
N MET A 326 -5.97 2.82 -15.98
CA MET A 326 -4.68 2.23 -16.40
C MET A 326 -4.72 1.42 -17.68
N THR A 327 -5.87 0.84 -18.01
CA THR A 327 -6.02 0.10 -19.25
C THR A 327 -5.70 0.98 -20.46
N ARG A 328 -6.20 2.22 -20.51
CA ARG A 328 -5.90 3.17 -21.59
C ARG A 328 -4.43 3.53 -21.68
N VAL A 329 -3.76 3.80 -20.56
CA VAL A 329 -2.34 4.16 -20.61
C VAL A 329 -1.50 3.00 -21.13
N ARG A 330 -1.86 1.76 -20.75
CA ARG A 330 -1.21 0.55 -21.30
C ARG A 330 -1.53 0.33 -22.77
N ILE A 331 -2.77 0.59 -23.20
CA ILE A 331 -3.17 0.55 -24.60
C ILE A 331 -2.36 1.57 -25.42
N ALA A 332 -2.24 2.82 -24.95
CA ALA A 332 -1.44 3.86 -25.59
C ALA A 332 0.05 3.47 -25.62
N ALA A 333 0.61 3.00 -24.51
CA ALA A 333 2.00 2.53 -24.44
C ALA A 333 2.26 1.40 -25.44
N PHE A 334 1.33 0.44 -25.53
CA PHE A 334 1.41 -0.66 -26.47
C PHE A 334 1.30 -0.18 -27.91
N ALA A 335 0.38 0.75 -28.21
CA ALA A 335 0.19 1.31 -29.54
C ALA A 335 1.46 2.02 -30.04
N LEU A 336 2.09 2.83 -29.19
CA LEU A 336 3.37 3.50 -29.49
C LEU A 336 4.52 2.49 -29.63
N ALA A 337 4.55 1.45 -28.78
CA ALA A 337 5.54 0.39 -28.86
C ALA A 337 5.43 -0.42 -30.16
N VAL A 338 4.20 -0.68 -30.64
CA VAL A 338 3.95 -1.32 -31.95
C VAL A 338 4.51 -0.46 -33.07
N ALA A 339 4.17 0.84 -33.10
CA ALA A 339 4.64 1.72 -34.16
C ALA A 339 6.17 1.84 -34.18
N ALA A 340 6.79 1.94 -33.00
CA ALA A 340 8.25 1.91 -32.87
C ALA A 340 8.87 0.57 -33.32
N SER A 341 8.19 -0.55 -33.05
CA SER A 341 8.64 -1.90 -33.44
C SER A 341 8.55 -2.12 -34.96
N GLU A 342 7.43 -1.74 -35.58
CA GLU A 342 7.18 -1.87 -37.01
C GLU A 342 8.15 -1.01 -37.84
N ARG A 343 8.38 0.24 -37.41
CA ARG A 343 9.38 1.11 -38.06
C ARG A 343 10.79 0.52 -37.98
N ARG A 344 11.17 -0.05 -36.83
CA ARG A 344 12.51 -0.63 -36.62
C ARG A 344 12.71 -1.94 -37.39
N ARG A 345 11.72 -2.84 -37.36
CA ARG A 345 11.87 -4.21 -37.90
C ARG A 345 11.45 -4.32 -39.36
N ALA A 346 10.32 -3.72 -39.71
CA ALA A 346 9.66 -3.89 -41.00
C ALA A 346 9.83 -2.67 -41.92
N GLN A 347 10.46 -1.59 -41.44
CA GLN A 347 10.58 -0.31 -42.18
C GLN A 347 9.21 0.22 -42.64
N MET A 348 8.16 -0.08 -41.86
CA MET A 348 6.78 0.22 -42.18
C MET A 348 6.26 1.33 -41.26
N ASP A 349 5.49 2.27 -41.80
CA ASP A 349 4.84 3.33 -41.04
C ASP A 349 3.54 2.87 -40.38
N THR A 350 3.06 3.63 -39.39
CA THR A 350 1.83 3.32 -38.67
C THR A 350 0.83 4.46 -38.79
N GLU A 351 -0.39 4.15 -39.21
CA GLU A 351 -1.51 5.09 -39.25
C GLU A 351 -2.40 4.85 -38.03
N PHE A 352 -2.51 5.82 -37.12
CA PHE A 352 -3.32 5.68 -35.92
C PHE A 352 -4.75 6.14 -36.14
N TYR A 353 -5.70 5.34 -35.66
CA TYR A 353 -7.12 5.66 -35.66
C TYR A 353 -7.70 5.44 -34.25
N LEU A 354 -8.37 6.44 -33.69
CA LEU A 354 -9.15 6.29 -32.46
C LEU A 354 -10.52 5.71 -32.81
N LEU A 355 -10.94 4.71 -32.04
CA LEU A 355 -12.25 4.07 -32.17
C LEU A 355 -13.17 4.49 -31.03
N GLU A 356 -14.11 5.36 -31.34
CA GLU A 356 -15.25 5.69 -30.49
C GLU A 356 -16.37 4.67 -30.71
N SER A 357 -17.55 4.87 -30.12
CA SER A 357 -18.66 3.90 -30.22
C SER A 357 -19.20 3.79 -31.63
N ASN A 358 -19.37 4.94 -32.30
CA ASN A 358 -20.08 5.03 -33.57
C ASN A 358 -19.23 5.60 -34.73
N ASN A 359 -18.03 6.11 -34.44
CA ASN A 359 -17.15 6.69 -35.46
C ASN A 359 -15.68 6.42 -35.14
N TYR A 360 -14.81 6.60 -36.12
CA TYR A 360 -13.37 6.56 -35.96
C TYR A 360 -12.72 7.85 -36.45
N GLN A 361 -11.60 8.23 -35.84
CA GLN A 361 -10.87 9.45 -36.19
C GLN A 361 -9.38 9.15 -36.38
N ALA A 362 -8.78 9.66 -37.45
CA ALA A 362 -7.34 9.58 -37.66
C ALA A 362 -6.58 10.49 -36.69
N VAL A 363 -5.48 10.00 -36.13
CA VAL A 363 -4.62 10.72 -35.19
C VAL A 363 -3.18 10.69 -35.69
N ASP A 364 -2.50 11.82 -35.61
CA ASP A 364 -1.08 11.90 -35.94
C ASP A 364 -0.21 11.39 -34.79
N GLY A 365 0.02 10.08 -34.73
CA GLY A 365 0.88 9.49 -33.70
C GLY A 365 2.36 9.87 -33.80
N SER A 366 2.79 10.68 -34.77
CA SER A 366 4.18 11.16 -34.89
C SER A 366 4.41 12.50 -34.18
N SER A 367 3.35 13.24 -33.86
CA SER A 367 3.43 14.50 -33.10
C SER A 367 3.13 14.31 -31.63
N ARG A 368 3.63 15.25 -30.82
CA ARG A 368 3.31 15.37 -29.40
C ARG A 368 1.79 15.41 -29.20
N ASP A 369 1.10 16.27 -29.95
CA ASP A 369 -0.36 16.48 -29.90
C ASP A 369 -1.17 15.24 -30.25
N GLY A 370 -0.77 14.44 -31.24
CA GLY A 370 -1.47 13.19 -31.50
C GLY A 370 -1.19 12.11 -30.47
N ILE A 371 -0.01 12.09 -29.84
CA ILE A 371 0.24 11.24 -28.66
C ILE A 371 -0.68 11.64 -27.50
N PHE A 372 -0.91 12.93 -27.28
CA PHE A 372 -1.92 13.42 -26.33
C PHE A 372 -3.34 12.98 -26.72
N GLY A 373 -3.70 13.12 -27.99
CA GLY A 373 -5.01 12.69 -28.51
C GLY A 373 -5.33 11.22 -28.21
N LEU A 374 -4.31 10.33 -28.25
CA LEU A 374 -4.47 8.92 -27.91
C LEU A 374 -4.84 8.66 -26.43
N ILE A 375 -4.55 9.61 -25.53
CA ILE A 375 -4.79 9.48 -24.08
C ILE A 375 -6.02 10.30 -23.64
N GLU A 376 -6.28 11.45 -24.26
CA GLU A 376 -7.34 12.37 -23.87
C GLU A 376 -8.73 11.97 -24.35
N CYS A 377 -8.82 11.19 -25.44
CA CYS A 377 -10.10 10.75 -25.97
C CYS A 377 -10.65 9.56 -25.15
N LEU A 378 -11.74 9.80 -24.42
CA LEU A 378 -12.57 8.77 -23.81
C LEU A 378 -14.00 8.95 -24.27
N ASP A 379 -14.50 7.97 -25.00
CA ASP A 379 -15.89 7.87 -25.37
C ASP A 379 -16.70 7.11 -24.30
N SER A 380 -17.94 7.58 -24.12
CA SER A 380 -18.87 7.09 -23.11
C SER A 380 -19.52 5.74 -23.45
N GLY A 381 -19.50 5.32 -24.72
CA GLY A 381 -20.17 4.08 -25.07
C GLY A 381 -19.39 2.83 -24.73
N GLU A 382 -20.10 1.70 -24.82
CA GLU A 382 -19.70 0.45 -24.19
C GLU A 382 -18.61 -0.30 -24.94
N HIS A 383 -18.59 -0.20 -26.28
CA HIS A 383 -17.63 -0.86 -27.15
C HIS A 383 -17.54 -0.17 -28.52
N PRO A 384 -16.41 -0.29 -29.26
CA PRO A 384 -16.20 0.36 -30.55
C PRO A 384 -16.69 -0.45 -31.76
N GLY A 385 -17.64 -1.38 -31.57
CA GLY A 385 -18.05 -2.36 -32.59
C GLY A 385 -18.52 -1.72 -33.91
N ASP A 386 -19.30 -0.63 -33.85
CA ASP A 386 -19.81 0.02 -35.05
C ASP A 386 -18.77 0.92 -35.71
N ALA A 387 -17.94 1.64 -34.93
CA ALA A 387 -16.78 2.34 -35.47
C ALA A 387 -15.83 1.41 -36.22
N LEU A 388 -15.61 0.20 -35.72
CA LEU A 388 -14.78 -0.79 -36.38
C LEU A 388 -15.38 -1.24 -37.72
N LYS A 389 -16.70 -1.47 -37.78
CA LYS A 389 -17.39 -1.76 -39.04
C LYS A 389 -17.24 -0.61 -40.04
N SER A 390 -17.45 0.64 -39.59
CA SER A 390 -17.28 1.83 -40.43
C SER A 390 -15.87 1.89 -41.00
N PHE A 391 -14.84 1.67 -40.19
CA PHE A 391 -13.45 1.64 -40.67
C PHE A 391 -13.22 0.57 -41.74
N PHE A 392 -13.64 -0.69 -41.50
CA PHE A 392 -13.42 -1.77 -42.47
C PHE A 392 -14.23 -1.59 -43.75
N ASN A 393 -15.39 -0.92 -43.69
CA ASN A 393 -16.18 -0.58 -44.87
C ASN A 393 -15.49 0.52 -45.68
N ASP A 394 -15.08 1.61 -45.02
CA ASP A 394 -14.44 2.76 -45.65
C ASP A 394 -13.08 2.41 -46.27
N GLN A 395 -12.30 1.57 -45.58
CA GLN A 395 -10.97 1.14 -46.03
C GLN A 395 -11.00 -0.19 -46.80
N SER A 396 -12.17 -0.72 -47.13
CA SER A 396 -12.33 -2.05 -47.75
C SER A 396 -11.53 -2.19 -49.05
N GLU A 397 -11.50 -1.16 -49.89
CA GLU A 397 -10.73 -1.16 -51.15
C GLU A 397 -9.22 -1.13 -50.90
N ARG A 398 -8.72 -0.24 -50.02
CA ARG A 398 -7.29 -0.16 -49.66
C ARG A 398 -6.78 -1.42 -48.95
N LEU A 399 -7.65 -2.10 -48.19
CA LEU A 399 -7.34 -3.38 -47.55
C LEU A 399 -7.38 -4.58 -48.52
N ARG A 400 -8.13 -4.47 -49.63
CA ARG A 400 -8.22 -5.48 -50.70
C ARG A 400 -7.12 -5.35 -51.76
N VAL A 401 -6.71 -4.12 -52.08
CA VAL A 401 -5.58 -3.85 -53.00
C VAL A 401 -4.28 -4.20 -52.27
N LYS A 402 -3.74 -5.39 -52.54
CA LYS A 402 -2.71 -6.09 -51.77
C LYS A 402 -1.35 -5.37 -51.57
N SER A 403 -1.16 -4.13 -52.01
CA SER A 403 0.16 -3.47 -52.05
C SER A 403 0.39 -2.31 -51.08
N GLU A 404 -0.63 -1.69 -50.48
CA GLU A 404 -0.42 -0.47 -49.65
C GLU A 404 -0.45 -0.73 -48.14
N LEU A 405 -1.45 -1.46 -47.64
CA LEU A 405 -1.68 -1.64 -46.21
C LEU A 405 -1.40 -3.06 -45.71
N ALA A 406 -0.69 -3.15 -44.58
CA ALA A 406 -0.60 -4.36 -43.79
C ALA A 406 -1.93 -4.69 -43.09
N GLU A 407 -2.03 -5.92 -42.57
CA GLU A 407 -3.18 -6.35 -41.76
C GLU A 407 -3.44 -5.36 -40.61
N PRO A 408 -4.65 -4.80 -40.45
CA PRO A 408 -4.93 -3.84 -39.37
C PRO A 408 -4.69 -4.44 -37.99
N LEU A 409 -4.19 -3.64 -37.04
CA LEU A 409 -4.09 -4.02 -35.63
C LEU A 409 -5.12 -3.24 -34.81
N VAL A 410 -6.05 -3.95 -34.19
CA VAL A 410 -7.02 -3.40 -33.23
C VAL A 410 -6.47 -3.59 -31.82
N ILE A 411 -6.27 -2.51 -31.08
CA ILE A 411 -5.84 -2.53 -29.68
C ILE A 411 -7.04 -2.18 -28.81
N THR A 412 -7.43 -3.13 -27.96
CA THR A 412 -8.70 -3.08 -27.22
C THR A 412 -8.55 -3.74 -25.86
N SER A 413 -9.45 -3.43 -24.93
CA SER A 413 -9.45 -4.02 -23.61
C SER A 413 -9.95 -5.48 -23.62
N ALA A 414 -9.49 -6.28 -22.66
CA ALA A 414 -10.01 -7.63 -22.42
C ALA A 414 -11.49 -7.63 -22.03
N ALA A 415 -12.00 -6.54 -21.47
CA ALA A 415 -13.42 -6.40 -21.14
C ALA A 415 -14.27 -6.25 -22.41
N THR A 416 -13.82 -5.41 -23.35
CA THR A 416 -14.43 -5.25 -24.68
C THR A 416 -14.38 -6.54 -25.47
N TRP A 417 -13.25 -7.26 -25.46
CA TRP A 417 -13.10 -8.54 -26.15
C TRP A 417 -14.01 -9.66 -25.59
N ARG A 418 -14.51 -9.51 -24.36
CA ARG A 418 -15.48 -10.44 -23.75
C ARG A 418 -16.94 -9.99 -23.96
N ASN A 419 -17.17 -8.79 -24.48
CA ASN A 419 -18.50 -8.25 -24.67
C ASN A 419 -19.21 -8.95 -25.85
N ALA A 420 -20.40 -9.50 -25.60
CA ALA A 420 -21.15 -10.24 -26.61
C ALA A 420 -21.55 -9.37 -27.82
N ASN A 421 -21.97 -8.13 -27.60
CA ASN A 421 -22.36 -7.20 -28.67
C ASN A 421 -21.16 -6.77 -29.52
N PHE A 422 -20.01 -6.61 -28.89
CA PHE A 422 -18.76 -6.39 -29.61
C PHE A 422 -18.38 -7.61 -30.46
N LEU A 423 -18.40 -8.82 -29.87
CA LEU A 423 -18.11 -10.08 -30.57
C LEU A 423 -19.05 -10.33 -31.76
N LEU A 424 -20.34 -9.97 -31.63
CA LEU A 424 -21.30 -9.98 -32.74
C LEU A 424 -20.90 -8.99 -33.84
N SER A 425 -20.54 -7.77 -33.45
CA SER A 425 -20.11 -6.72 -34.39
C SER A 425 -18.87 -7.13 -35.18
N ILE A 426 -17.87 -7.69 -34.50
CA ILE A 426 -16.64 -8.16 -35.16
C ILE A 426 -16.77 -9.53 -35.83
N GLY A 427 -17.86 -10.26 -35.58
CA GLY A 427 -18.23 -11.48 -36.31
C GLY A 427 -18.79 -11.22 -37.70
N GLN A 428 -19.23 -9.99 -37.97
CA GLN A 428 -19.74 -9.58 -39.29
C GLN A 428 -18.62 -9.16 -40.25
N LEU A 429 -17.42 -8.89 -39.73
CA LEU A 429 -16.26 -8.50 -40.52
C LEU A 429 -15.73 -9.69 -41.34
N GLN A 430 -15.50 -9.46 -42.63
CA GLN A 430 -15.02 -10.50 -43.55
C GLN A 430 -13.48 -10.50 -43.68
N GLN A 431 -12.84 -9.40 -43.31
CA GLN A 431 -11.39 -9.20 -43.39
C GLN A 431 -10.70 -9.73 -42.14
N SER A 432 -9.50 -10.29 -42.29
CA SER A 432 -8.66 -10.66 -41.15
C SER A 432 -8.00 -9.42 -40.53
N PHE A 433 -7.81 -9.47 -39.21
CA PHE A 433 -7.10 -8.42 -38.49
C PHE A 433 -6.37 -8.98 -37.27
N LEU A 434 -5.34 -8.26 -36.82
CA LEU A 434 -4.68 -8.53 -35.56
C LEU A 434 -5.43 -7.83 -34.43
N ALA A 435 -5.57 -8.48 -33.29
CA ALA A 435 -6.15 -7.89 -32.09
C ALA A 435 -5.14 -7.98 -30.94
N ALA A 436 -4.74 -6.84 -30.39
CA ALA A 436 -4.02 -6.78 -29.13
C ALA A 436 -5.02 -6.53 -28.00
N VAL A 437 -5.29 -7.60 -27.25
CA VAL A 437 -6.24 -7.61 -26.14
C VAL A 437 -5.48 -7.33 -24.85
N VAL A 438 -5.67 -6.14 -24.28
CA VAL A 438 -5.00 -5.66 -23.07
C VAL A 438 -5.88 -5.91 -21.84
N ASP A 439 -5.39 -6.71 -20.90
CA ASP A 439 -6.09 -7.00 -19.63
C ASP A 439 -5.65 -6.03 -18.51
N ARG A 440 -6.44 -5.97 -17.44
CA ARG A 440 -6.26 -5.03 -16.31
C ARG A 440 -5.03 -5.33 -15.47
N ASP A 441 -4.48 -6.53 -15.55
CA ASP A 441 -3.21 -6.91 -14.92
C ASP A 441 -1.99 -6.50 -15.77
N GLY A 442 -2.21 -5.97 -16.98
CA GLY A 442 -1.16 -5.62 -17.93
C GLY A 442 -0.83 -6.74 -18.92
N THR A 443 -1.46 -7.90 -18.83
CA THR A 443 -1.29 -8.97 -19.81
C THR A 443 -1.84 -8.52 -21.16
N VAL A 444 -1.02 -8.58 -22.21
CA VAL A 444 -1.42 -8.33 -23.60
C VAL A 444 -1.36 -9.63 -24.37
N ARG A 445 -2.48 -10.01 -24.98
CA ARG A 445 -2.58 -11.13 -25.91
C ARG A 445 -2.78 -10.60 -27.32
N ILE A 446 -1.82 -10.87 -28.20
CA ILE A 446 -1.90 -10.57 -29.62
C ILE A 446 -2.49 -11.79 -30.31
N LEU A 447 -3.68 -11.61 -30.87
CA LEU A 447 -4.44 -12.61 -31.59
C LEU A 447 -4.49 -12.22 -33.07
N ARG A 448 -4.57 -13.20 -33.96
CA ARG A 448 -5.06 -13.00 -35.33
C ARG A 448 -6.48 -13.49 -35.40
N ARG A 449 -7.39 -12.63 -35.85
CA ARG A 449 -8.79 -12.98 -36.08
C ARG A 449 -9.03 -13.15 -37.57
N THR A 450 -9.63 -14.27 -37.93
CA THR A 450 -10.08 -14.60 -39.28
C THR A 450 -11.54 -15.01 -39.24
N VAL A 451 -12.16 -15.18 -40.41
CA VAL A 451 -13.51 -15.76 -40.52
C VAL A 451 -13.57 -17.18 -39.94
N MET A 452 -12.45 -17.90 -39.90
CA MET A 452 -12.35 -19.28 -39.40
C MET A 452 -12.11 -19.37 -37.89
N GLY A 453 -11.79 -18.27 -37.21
CA GLY A 453 -11.52 -18.25 -35.77
C GLY A 453 -10.32 -17.39 -35.38
N GLU A 454 -9.87 -17.58 -34.13
CA GLU A 454 -8.82 -16.80 -33.48
C GLU A 454 -7.56 -17.64 -33.23
N GLU A 455 -6.41 -17.09 -33.59
CA GLU A 455 -5.09 -17.70 -33.37
C GLU A 455 -4.27 -16.81 -32.42
N LEU A 456 -3.78 -17.36 -31.31
CA LEU A 456 -2.87 -16.62 -30.41
C LEU A 456 -1.46 -16.57 -31.02
N ILE A 457 -0.99 -15.36 -31.33
CA ILE A 457 0.34 -15.13 -31.89
C ILE A 457 1.37 -14.96 -30.78
N GLN A 458 1.06 -14.10 -29.81
CA GLN A 458 2.00 -13.72 -28.76
C GLN A 458 1.24 -13.31 -27.50
N ALA A 459 1.81 -13.61 -26.34
CA ALA A 459 1.40 -13.04 -25.07
C ALA A 459 2.61 -12.37 -24.41
N LEU A 460 2.39 -11.21 -23.79
CA LEU A 460 3.40 -10.46 -23.06
C LEU A 460 2.75 -9.71 -21.89
N MET A 461 3.57 -9.20 -20.98
CA MET A 461 3.09 -8.48 -19.80
C MET A 461 3.61 -7.04 -19.82
N ILE A 462 2.69 -6.09 -19.71
CA ILE A 462 2.96 -4.67 -19.51
C ILE A 462 2.95 -4.39 -18.00
N ASP A 463 4.14 -4.46 -17.40
CA ASP A 463 4.41 -4.02 -16.03
C ASP A 463 4.52 -2.49 -15.96
N LEU A 464 3.41 -1.81 -16.23
CA LEU A 464 3.23 -0.36 -16.07
C LEU A 464 2.20 -0.10 -14.97
N THR A 465 2.62 0.56 -13.91
CA THR A 465 1.84 0.90 -12.72
C THR A 465 1.69 2.41 -12.58
N ALA A 466 0.66 2.85 -11.84
CA ALA A 466 0.47 4.27 -11.53
C ALA A 466 1.67 4.87 -10.77
N GLU A 467 2.41 4.07 -10.02
CA GLU A 467 3.64 4.48 -9.33
C GLU A 467 4.82 4.69 -10.29
N GLN A 468 4.95 3.87 -11.34
CA GLN A 468 5.94 4.06 -12.41
C GLN A 468 5.60 5.24 -13.32
N LEU A 469 4.32 5.64 -13.42
CA LEU A 469 3.89 6.83 -14.15
C LEU A 469 4.06 8.11 -13.34
N ARG A 470 4.15 8.03 -12.01
CA ARG A 470 4.53 9.20 -11.21
C ARG A 470 5.95 9.57 -11.57
N THR A 471 6.12 10.82 -11.96
CA THR A 471 7.42 11.43 -12.21
C THR A 471 8.35 11.03 -11.07
N GLN A 472 9.43 10.32 -11.41
CA GLN A 472 10.61 10.39 -10.55
C GLN A 472 11.00 11.86 -10.61
N VAL A 473 10.52 12.64 -9.63
CA VAL A 473 11.03 13.97 -9.33
C VAL A 473 12.54 13.80 -9.41
N ARG A 474 13.18 14.41 -10.42
CA ARG A 474 14.64 14.43 -10.52
C ARG A 474 15.10 14.89 -9.15
N SER A 475 15.65 13.97 -8.37
CA SER A 475 16.03 14.28 -7.00
C SER A 475 17.03 15.40 -7.13
N SER A 476 16.71 16.56 -6.54
CA SER A 476 17.68 17.62 -6.41
C SER A 476 18.96 16.99 -5.88
N SER A 477 20.11 17.45 -6.37
CA SER A 477 21.43 17.02 -5.89
C SER A 477 21.63 17.26 -4.38
N ALA A 478 20.63 17.78 -3.67
CA ALA A 478 20.60 18.04 -2.24
C ALA A 478 20.11 16.86 -1.39
N LYS A 479 19.44 15.83 -1.95
CA LYS A 479 18.91 14.69 -1.15
C LYS A 479 18.97 13.31 -1.84
N PRO A 480 19.17 12.23 -1.05
CA PRO A 480 19.09 10.84 -1.54
C PRO A 480 17.68 10.41 -1.97
N MET A 481 17.57 9.68 -3.09
CA MET A 481 16.38 9.02 -3.61
C MET A 481 15.76 8.04 -2.60
N PHE A 482 16.57 7.31 -1.83
CA PHE A 482 16.07 6.39 -0.81
C PHE A 482 15.17 7.10 0.21
N THR A 483 15.45 8.37 0.52
CA THR A 483 14.67 9.15 1.50
C THR A 483 13.30 9.60 0.98
N SER A 484 13.12 9.56 -0.35
CA SER A 484 11.88 9.95 -1.02
C SER A 484 10.93 8.77 -1.26
N GLN A 485 11.36 7.54 -0.94
CA GLN A 485 10.50 6.37 -1.01
C GLN A 485 9.38 6.47 0.05
N PRO A 486 8.14 6.08 -0.29
CA PRO A 486 7.02 6.08 0.67
C PRO A 486 7.28 5.15 1.85
N PHE A 487 7.99 4.04 1.61
CA PHE A 487 8.48 3.13 2.65
C PHE A 487 9.95 2.77 2.39
N PRO A 488 10.81 2.67 3.42
CA PRO A 488 12.18 2.23 3.25
C PRO A 488 12.23 0.82 2.64
N PRO A 489 12.91 0.63 1.49
CA PRO A 489 13.04 -0.69 0.86
C PRO A 489 13.81 -1.69 1.73
N MET A 490 14.68 -1.22 2.63
CA MET A 490 15.49 -2.06 3.51
C MET A 490 14.95 -2.09 4.93
N ALA A 491 15.12 -3.23 5.59
CA ALA A 491 14.94 -3.36 7.03
C ALA A 491 16.16 -2.80 7.78
N PHE A 492 15.94 -2.34 9.01
CA PHE A 492 16.94 -1.64 9.81
C PHE A 492 17.59 -2.53 10.86
N SER A 493 18.87 -2.34 11.08
CA SER A 493 19.52 -2.93 12.24
C SER A 493 19.13 -2.13 13.51
N PRO A 494 18.82 -2.80 14.63
CA PRO A 494 18.63 -2.15 15.93
C PRO A 494 19.93 -1.57 16.49
N VAL A 495 21.06 -1.98 15.89
CA VAL A 495 22.42 -1.63 16.28
C VAL A 495 22.66 -0.13 16.20
N GLY A 496 22.98 0.45 17.36
CA GLY A 496 23.47 1.81 17.45
C GLY A 496 22.42 2.92 17.52
N HIS A 497 21.15 2.56 17.65
CA HIS A 497 20.10 3.52 18.02
C HIS A 497 20.02 3.60 19.55
N GLN A 498 20.04 4.82 20.09
CA GLN A 498 19.57 5.04 21.45
C GLN A 498 18.05 4.89 21.44
N LEU A 499 17.54 4.05 22.33
CA LEU A 499 16.11 3.72 22.39
C LEU A 499 15.42 4.62 23.40
N ASP A 500 14.25 5.12 23.02
CA ASP A 500 13.33 5.79 23.93
C ASP A 500 12.32 4.81 24.53
N TRP A 501 11.92 3.78 23.79
CA TRP A 501 10.94 2.79 24.26
C TRP A 501 10.99 1.46 23.48
N MET A 502 10.50 0.38 24.10
CA MET A 502 10.39 -0.97 23.51
C MET A 502 9.22 -1.77 24.11
N ALA A 503 8.57 -2.63 23.32
CA ALA A 503 7.69 -3.70 23.81
C ALA A 503 7.68 -4.94 22.91
N ASP A 504 7.23 -6.06 23.47
CA ASP A 504 7.07 -7.34 22.77
C ASP A 504 5.58 -7.60 22.48
N GLU A 505 5.30 -8.11 21.29
CA GLU A 505 4.01 -8.55 20.77
C GLU A 505 3.94 -10.06 20.96
N HIS A 506 2.95 -10.53 21.70
CA HIS A 506 2.71 -11.96 21.86
C HIS A 506 1.28 -12.28 21.45
N ALA A 507 1.09 -12.50 20.15
CA ALA A 507 -0.16 -13.03 19.60
C ALA A 507 0.09 -14.43 19.04
N ASN A 508 -0.56 -15.45 19.61
CA ASN A 508 -0.77 -16.79 19.04
C ASN A 508 0.37 -17.43 18.21
N GLY A 509 1.64 -17.27 18.62
CA GLY A 509 2.78 -17.99 18.02
C GLY A 509 3.84 -17.11 17.34
N ASP A 510 3.47 -15.94 16.84
CA ASP A 510 4.41 -15.01 16.19
C ASP A 510 4.82 -13.91 17.18
N ALA A 511 6.06 -13.98 17.68
CA ALA A 511 6.61 -13.00 18.61
C ALA A 511 7.30 -11.88 17.85
N ALA A 512 6.78 -10.65 17.94
CA ALA A 512 7.38 -9.48 17.29
C ALA A 512 7.74 -8.39 18.31
N THR A 513 8.87 -7.71 18.16
CA THR A 513 9.31 -6.64 19.08
C THR A 513 9.22 -5.28 18.42
N TRP A 514 8.57 -4.33 19.08
CA TRP A 514 8.45 -2.93 18.68
C TRP A 514 9.50 -2.08 19.40
N LEU A 515 10.16 -1.17 18.66
CA LEU A 515 11.18 -0.24 19.17
C LEU A 515 10.86 1.19 18.74
N LEU A 516 10.92 2.14 19.66
CA LEU A 516 10.93 3.56 19.36
C LEU A 516 12.33 4.12 19.60
N THR A 517 12.94 4.67 18.55
CA THR A 517 14.30 5.22 18.59
C THR A 517 14.31 6.72 18.92
N GLN A 518 15.43 7.26 19.42
CA GLN A 518 15.59 8.69 19.74
C GLN A 518 15.48 9.66 18.55
N ASP A 519 15.72 9.14 17.35
CA ASP A 519 15.45 9.79 16.07
C ASP A 519 13.99 9.60 15.63
N GLN A 520 13.07 9.30 16.57
CA GLN A 520 11.62 9.28 16.39
C GLN A 520 11.12 8.26 15.36
N ARG A 521 11.77 7.10 15.26
CA ARG A 521 11.36 6.04 14.33
C ARG A 521 10.80 4.86 15.10
N LEU A 522 9.68 4.34 14.60
CA LEU A 522 9.07 3.15 15.11
C LEU A 522 9.47 1.96 14.25
N LEU A 523 10.21 1.02 14.83
CA LEU A 523 10.65 -0.20 14.17
C LEU A 523 9.91 -1.41 14.74
N ARG A 524 9.61 -2.40 13.90
CA ARG A 524 9.02 -3.67 14.30
C ARG A 524 9.89 -4.83 13.81
N PHE A 525 10.26 -5.72 14.72
CA PHE A 525 11.08 -6.90 14.49
C PHE A 525 10.23 -8.14 14.63
N THR A 526 9.94 -8.86 13.55
CA THR A 526 9.15 -10.10 13.61
C THR A 526 10.01 -11.34 13.84
N SER A 527 11.33 -11.23 13.65
CA SER A 527 12.25 -12.36 13.78
C SER A 527 13.67 -11.87 14.09
N PRO A 528 14.46 -12.61 14.89
CA PRO A 528 15.88 -12.30 15.07
C PRO A 528 16.72 -12.47 13.79
N GLN A 529 16.17 -13.15 12.77
CA GLN A 529 16.81 -13.34 11.46
C GLN A 529 16.55 -12.18 10.49
N HIS A 530 15.65 -11.26 10.83
CA HIS A 530 15.32 -10.09 10.02
C HIS A 530 15.53 -8.80 10.82
N GLY A 531 15.84 -7.73 10.12
CA GLY A 531 15.93 -6.39 10.66
C GLY A 531 14.56 -5.84 11.00
N GLY A 532 14.56 -4.67 11.62
CA GLY A 532 13.36 -3.95 12.03
C GLY A 532 12.76 -3.27 10.81
N GLU A 533 11.53 -3.62 10.50
CA GLU A 533 10.76 -2.89 9.51
C GLU A 533 10.34 -1.54 10.11
N GLU A 534 10.59 -0.45 9.38
CA GLU A 534 10.14 0.88 9.79
C GLU A 534 8.64 1.01 9.55
N MET A 535 7.90 1.12 10.65
CA MET A 535 6.44 1.25 10.65
C MET A 535 6.01 2.71 10.57
N GLY A 536 6.89 3.64 10.94
CA GLY A 536 6.67 5.07 10.84
C GLY A 536 7.89 5.87 11.28
N ASP A 537 8.00 7.08 10.75
CA ASP A 537 8.94 8.10 11.18
C ASP A 537 8.21 9.31 11.80
N ASN A 538 8.98 10.23 12.37
CA ASN A 538 8.46 11.45 13.01
C ASN A 538 7.45 11.21 14.15
N ILE A 539 7.66 10.14 14.93
CA ILE A 539 6.90 9.88 16.14
C ILE A 539 7.19 10.99 17.17
N PRO A 540 6.17 11.69 17.72
CA PRO A 540 6.38 12.80 18.65
C PRO A 540 7.39 12.48 19.76
N ARG A 541 8.39 13.33 19.95
CA ARG A 541 9.34 13.17 21.04
C ARG A 541 8.61 13.34 22.37
N GLY A 542 8.66 12.30 23.20
CA GLY A 542 8.01 12.34 24.50
C GLY A 542 8.28 11.10 25.33
N LYS A 543 8.01 11.22 26.62
CA LYS A 543 8.00 10.07 27.53
C LYS A 543 6.78 9.21 27.21
N VAL A 544 6.99 7.92 26.97
CA VAL A 544 5.88 6.98 26.80
C VAL A 544 5.14 6.81 28.13
N LEU A 545 3.88 7.23 28.17
CA LEU A 545 2.99 7.11 29.33
C LEU A 545 2.13 5.85 29.29
N LEU A 546 1.84 5.36 28.08
CA LEU A 546 1.13 4.12 27.84
C LEU A 546 1.67 3.46 26.60
N SER A 547 1.74 2.14 26.64
CA SER A 547 1.90 1.31 25.46
C SER A 547 0.97 0.11 25.51
N TYR A 548 0.28 -0.17 24.42
CA TYR A 548 -0.59 -1.32 24.27
C TYR A 548 -0.31 -2.01 22.94
N VAL A 549 -0.01 -3.30 22.98
CA VAL A 549 0.31 -4.11 21.79
C VAL A 549 -0.68 -5.26 21.69
N SER A 550 -1.34 -5.42 20.56
CA SER A 550 -2.29 -6.52 20.30
C SER A 550 -2.45 -6.77 18.81
N ASN A 551 -2.39 -8.02 18.35
CA ASN A 551 -2.71 -8.42 16.97
C ASN A 551 -2.11 -7.49 15.89
N SER A 552 -0.80 -7.25 15.95
CA SER A 552 -0.06 -6.39 15.02
C SER A 552 -0.47 -4.91 15.04
N ARG A 553 -1.15 -4.49 16.11
CA ARG A 553 -1.45 -3.10 16.44
C ARG A 553 -0.63 -2.66 17.63
N LEU A 554 -0.03 -1.48 17.50
CA LEU A 554 0.61 -0.75 18.60
C LEU A 554 -0.17 0.54 18.87
N GLU A 555 -0.44 0.81 20.13
CA GLU A 555 -0.95 2.10 20.60
C GLU A 555 0.00 2.66 21.66
N LEU A 556 0.38 3.91 21.51
CA LEU A 556 1.23 4.66 22.43
C LEU A 556 0.53 5.93 22.88
N VAL A 557 0.82 6.37 24.10
CA VAL A 557 0.59 7.76 24.53
C VAL A 557 1.93 8.36 24.90
N LEU A 558 2.28 9.47 24.26
CA LEU A 558 3.56 10.16 24.38
C LEU A 558 3.34 11.52 25.03
N ALA A 559 4.01 11.77 26.16
CA ALA A 559 4.03 13.10 26.78
C ALA A 559 5.26 13.87 26.31
N SER A 560 5.02 14.91 25.51
CA SER A 560 6.05 15.82 25.06
C SER A 560 6.48 16.80 26.17
N SER A 561 7.64 17.42 26.01
CA SER A 561 8.23 18.30 27.03
C SER A 561 7.43 19.57 27.33
N ASN A 562 6.50 19.95 26.46
CA ASN A 562 5.64 21.13 26.65
C ASN A 562 4.31 20.80 27.36
N GLY A 563 4.14 19.57 27.86
CA GLY A 563 2.89 19.11 28.50
C GLY A 563 1.85 18.57 27.53
N LYS A 564 2.08 18.61 26.22
CA LYS A 564 1.17 18.03 25.22
C LYS A 564 1.30 16.52 25.18
N HIS A 565 0.17 15.83 25.19
CA HIS A 565 0.08 14.38 25.13
C HIS A 565 -0.49 13.96 23.78
N ASP A 566 0.28 13.14 23.06
CA ASP A 566 -0.06 12.64 21.75
C ASP A 566 -0.35 11.13 21.83
N TRP A 567 -1.51 10.72 21.33
CA TRP A 567 -1.83 9.33 21.09
C TRP A 567 -1.35 8.94 19.70
N VAL A 568 -0.64 7.82 19.63
CA VAL A 568 -0.10 7.26 18.39
C VAL A 568 -0.65 5.87 18.23
N ARG A 569 -1.32 5.59 17.12
CA ARG A 569 -1.81 4.26 16.77
C ARG A 569 -1.14 3.79 15.49
N VAL A 570 -0.65 2.56 15.49
CA VAL A 570 0.07 1.95 14.38
C VAL A 570 -0.50 0.58 14.10
N GLU A 571 -0.90 0.35 12.86
CA GLU A 571 -1.34 -0.94 12.35
C GLU A 571 -0.23 -1.51 11.46
N ALA A 572 0.43 -2.59 11.87
CA ALA A 572 1.59 -3.11 11.13
C ALA A 572 1.21 -3.61 9.72
N GLY A 573 0.00 -4.16 9.56
CA GLY A 573 -0.45 -4.72 8.28
C GLY A 573 -0.68 -3.66 7.19
N SER A 574 -1.22 -2.50 7.55
CA SER A 574 -1.44 -1.38 6.63
C SER A 574 -0.33 -0.33 6.65
N ARG A 575 0.61 -0.43 7.61
CA ARG A 575 1.66 0.57 7.90
C ARG A 575 1.10 1.98 8.10
N VAL A 576 -0.14 2.08 8.57
CA VAL A 576 -0.80 3.36 8.86
C VAL A 576 -0.42 3.78 10.28
N VAL A 577 0.13 4.99 10.39
CA VAL A 577 0.41 5.67 11.65
C VAL A 577 -0.57 6.83 11.81
N GLN A 578 -1.38 6.79 12.85
CA GLN A 578 -2.32 7.84 13.21
C GLN A 578 -1.78 8.60 14.41
N PHE A 579 -1.86 9.93 14.34
CA PHE A 579 -1.49 10.84 15.41
C PHE A 579 -2.70 11.63 15.86
N LYS A 580 -2.89 11.74 17.17
CA LYS A 580 -3.86 12.67 17.72
C LYS A 580 -3.38 13.30 19.00
N ALA A 581 -3.46 14.62 19.07
CA ALA A 581 -3.31 15.33 20.32
C ALA A 581 -4.51 14.99 21.22
N ILE A 582 -4.27 14.32 22.34
CA ILE A 582 -5.33 13.94 23.29
C ILE A 582 -5.33 14.80 24.54
N GLY A 583 -4.43 15.79 24.64
CA GLY A 583 -4.55 16.90 25.57
C GLY A 583 -3.26 17.66 25.79
N ASN A 584 -3.34 18.68 26.63
CA ASN A 584 -2.20 19.42 27.14
C ASN A 584 -2.34 19.46 28.67
N ASP A 585 -1.52 18.70 29.37
CA ASP A 585 -1.53 18.64 30.83
C ASP A 585 -0.11 18.84 31.36
N VAL A 586 0.03 19.83 32.24
CA VAL A 586 1.29 20.11 32.94
C VAL A 586 1.42 19.17 34.15
N GLY A 587 0.34 18.46 34.53
CA GLY A 587 0.28 17.51 35.64
C GLY A 587 0.65 16.05 35.30
N MET A 588 0.81 15.22 36.34
CA MET A 588 1.06 13.78 36.20
C MET A 588 -0.22 13.03 35.79
N ALA A 589 -0.53 13.02 34.50
CA ALA A 589 -1.60 12.18 33.97
C ALA A 589 -1.12 10.75 33.72
N THR A 590 -1.95 9.76 34.07
CA THR A 590 -1.70 8.35 33.75
C THR A 590 -2.74 7.85 32.75
N TYR A 591 -2.40 6.80 32.00
CA TYR A 591 -3.23 6.32 30.90
C TYR A 591 -3.43 4.81 30.98
N ALA A 592 -4.55 4.33 30.44
CA ALA A 592 -4.83 2.90 30.31
C ALA A 592 -5.80 2.58 29.18
N CYS A 593 -5.67 1.40 28.58
CA CYS A 593 -6.66 0.87 27.65
C CYS A 593 -7.67 -0.03 28.38
N SER A 594 -8.95 0.12 28.06
CA SER A 594 -10.05 -0.77 28.47
C SER A 594 -11.05 -0.93 27.31
N GLY A 595 -11.13 -2.13 26.74
CA GLY A 595 -12.00 -2.41 25.60
C GLY A 595 -11.76 -1.43 24.44
N ARG A 596 -12.81 -0.72 24.02
CA ARG A 596 -12.75 0.30 22.96
C ARG A 596 -12.30 1.69 23.43
N TYR A 597 -11.91 1.84 24.70
CA TYR A 597 -11.60 3.13 25.31
C TYR A 597 -10.16 3.26 25.79
N LEU A 598 -9.63 4.47 25.64
CA LEU A 598 -8.41 4.97 26.24
C LEU A 598 -8.80 5.89 27.39
N LEU A 599 -8.38 5.55 28.60
CA LEU A 599 -8.68 6.28 29.82
C LEU A 599 -7.48 7.15 30.18
N ARG A 600 -7.73 8.44 30.42
CA ARG A 600 -6.76 9.38 31.00
C ARG A 600 -7.19 9.72 32.41
N PHE A 601 -6.31 9.50 33.37
CA PHE A 601 -6.53 9.88 34.76
C PHE A 601 -5.73 11.12 35.09
N ARG A 602 -6.43 12.14 35.58
CA ARG A 602 -5.88 13.40 36.09
C ARG A 602 -6.35 13.59 37.52
N GLN A 603 -5.74 14.51 38.26
CA GLN A 603 -6.14 14.77 39.64
C GLN A 603 -7.63 15.16 39.71
N GLY A 604 -8.44 14.27 40.28
CA GLY A 604 -9.89 14.47 40.41
C GLY A 604 -10.73 14.13 39.17
N ASN A 605 -10.14 13.73 38.04
CA ASN A 605 -10.86 13.51 36.79
C ASN A 605 -10.39 12.26 36.02
N CYS A 606 -11.32 11.60 35.33
CA CYS A 606 -11.02 10.58 34.34
C CYS A 606 -11.66 10.98 33.01
N ASP A 607 -10.83 11.27 32.01
CA ASP A 607 -11.30 11.50 30.65
C ASP A 607 -11.26 10.19 29.87
N VAL A 608 -12.29 9.94 29.08
CA VAL A 608 -12.47 8.71 28.30
C VAL A 608 -12.44 9.07 26.84
N PHE A 609 -11.52 8.45 26.11
CA PHE A 609 -11.33 8.62 24.68
C PHE A 609 -11.70 7.34 23.95
N LEU A 610 -12.28 7.45 22.77
CA LEU A 610 -12.44 6.31 21.87
C LEU A 610 -11.08 5.92 21.28
N ARG A 611 -10.76 4.62 21.27
CA ARG A 611 -9.53 4.10 20.64
C ARG A 611 -9.60 4.03 19.12
N SER A 612 -10.78 4.23 18.52
CA SER A 612 -10.93 4.28 17.06
C SER A 612 -10.23 5.51 16.48
N ASP A 613 -10.43 6.66 17.13
CA ASP A 613 -10.15 7.98 16.57
C ASP A 613 -9.55 8.94 17.61
N GLY A 614 -9.36 8.54 18.86
CA GLY A 614 -8.85 9.38 19.95
C GLY A 614 -9.76 10.55 20.33
N ILE A 615 -11.05 10.53 19.98
CA ILE A 615 -12.04 11.56 20.39
C ILE A 615 -12.40 11.33 21.86
N GLN A 616 -12.37 12.41 22.65
CA GLN A 616 -12.87 12.37 24.02
C GLN A 616 -14.39 12.26 24.01
N VAL A 617 -14.93 11.19 24.59
CA VAL A 617 -16.37 10.92 24.65
C VAL A 617 -17.00 11.19 26.01
N ALA A 618 -16.18 11.20 27.07
CA ALA A 618 -16.67 11.52 28.41
C ALA A 618 -15.56 12.07 29.30
N THR A 619 -15.97 12.78 30.36
CA THR A 619 -15.13 13.13 31.50
C THR A 619 -15.92 12.90 32.77
N TYR A 620 -15.32 12.19 33.72
CA TYR A 620 -15.89 11.93 35.03
C TYR A 620 -15.07 12.61 36.09
N GLN A 621 -15.72 13.31 37.00
CA GLN A 621 -15.08 13.65 38.26
C GLN A 621 -14.94 12.37 39.09
N THR A 622 -13.72 12.07 39.49
CA THR A 622 -13.40 10.90 40.29
C THR A 622 -12.51 11.32 41.45
N LYS A 623 -12.99 11.11 42.68
CA LYS A 623 -12.14 11.16 43.87
C LYS A 623 -11.21 9.94 43.97
N ARG A 624 -11.36 8.98 43.04
CA ARG A 624 -10.66 7.70 43.06
C ARG A 624 -9.23 7.88 42.53
N ARG A 625 -8.27 7.28 43.24
CA ARG A 625 -6.85 7.27 42.89
C ARG A 625 -6.57 6.21 41.84
N HIS A 626 -5.84 6.54 40.77
CA HIS A 626 -5.34 5.55 39.81
C HIS A 626 -4.35 4.59 40.49
N VAL A 627 -4.47 3.28 40.22
CA VAL A 627 -3.60 2.24 40.79
C VAL A 627 -2.95 1.35 39.72
N GLY A 628 -2.90 1.82 38.46
CA GLY A 628 -2.33 1.13 37.30
C GLY A 628 -3.40 0.49 36.40
N PHE A 629 -3.13 0.37 35.09
CA PHE A 629 -4.09 -0.11 34.07
C PHE A 629 -5.45 0.61 34.18
N SER A 630 -6.55 -0.10 33.91
CA SER A 630 -7.92 0.39 33.99
C SER A 630 -8.46 0.47 35.42
N TYR A 631 -7.59 0.43 36.45
CA TYR A 631 -8.01 0.33 37.85
C TYR A 631 -7.93 1.66 38.61
N GLN A 632 -8.95 1.91 39.44
CA GLN A 632 -9.00 3.01 40.40
C GLN A 632 -9.32 2.49 41.80
N ALA A 633 -8.82 3.16 42.84
CA ALA A 633 -9.19 2.91 44.23
C ALA A 633 -9.89 4.14 44.81
N ASP A 634 -11.07 4.00 45.41
CA ASP A 634 -11.73 5.11 46.12
C ASP A 634 -11.22 5.29 47.55
N ASP A 635 -11.73 6.31 48.26
CA ASP A 635 -11.33 6.63 49.64
C ASP A 635 -11.64 5.49 50.64
N ASP A 636 -12.58 4.60 50.30
CA ASP A 636 -12.89 3.38 51.06
C ASP A 636 -12.02 2.19 50.66
N ASN A 637 -10.98 2.43 49.85
CA ASN A 637 -10.11 1.44 49.23
C ASN A 637 -10.85 0.44 48.33
N ALA A 638 -12.07 0.74 47.87
CA ALA A 638 -12.73 -0.10 46.88
C ALA A 638 -12.02 0.00 45.53
N VAL A 639 -11.70 -1.15 44.93
CA VAL A 639 -11.06 -1.22 43.61
C VAL A 639 -12.14 -1.28 42.56
N TRP A 640 -12.03 -0.38 41.59
CA TRP A 640 -12.89 -0.25 40.44
C TRP A 640 -12.10 -0.57 39.18
N THR A 641 -12.71 -1.24 38.21
CA THR A 641 -12.18 -1.40 36.86
C THR A 641 -13.17 -0.88 35.84
N HIS A 642 -12.67 -0.35 34.74
CA HIS A 642 -13.50 -0.08 33.58
C HIS A 642 -13.66 -1.37 32.76
N GLY A 643 -14.90 -1.81 32.51
CA GLY A 643 -15.25 -3.03 31.78
C GLY A 643 -15.13 -2.90 30.26
N GLY A 644 -15.14 -1.67 29.74
CA GLY A 644 -14.87 -1.38 28.33
C GLY A 644 -16.08 -1.50 27.39
N GLY A 645 -17.27 -1.82 27.92
CA GLY A 645 -18.52 -1.90 27.15
C GLY A 645 -19.13 -0.54 26.82
N ALA A 646 -19.11 0.40 27.77
CA ALA A 646 -19.64 1.76 27.64
C ALA A 646 -18.68 2.78 28.28
N PRO A 647 -18.80 4.10 28.03
CA PRO A 647 -17.89 5.09 28.59
C PRO A 647 -17.93 5.15 30.13
N ASP A 648 -19.04 4.75 30.75
CA ASP A 648 -19.32 4.80 32.19
C ASP A 648 -19.30 3.41 32.85
N ASP A 649 -18.77 2.40 32.15
CA ASP A 649 -18.79 0.99 32.50
C ASP A 649 -17.82 0.63 33.63
N TRP A 650 -17.97 1.28 34.78
CA TRP A 650 -17.14 1.09 35.96
C TRP A 650 -17.72 0.02 36.88
N HIS A 651 -16.98 -1.07 37.02
CA HIS A 651 -17.32 -2.17 37.91
C HIS A 651 -16.48 -2.13 39.17
N ARG A 652 -17.13 -2.21 40.33
CA ARG A 652 -16.42 -2.44 41.59
C ARG A 652 -15.98 -3.90 41.63
N LEU A 653 -14.66 -4.13 41.59
CA LEU A 653 -14.08 -5.46 41.68
C LEU A 653 -13.98 -5.99 43.10
N GLY A 654 -13.89 -5.08 44.07
CA GLY A 654 -13.77 -5.46 45.47
C GLY A 654 -13.31 -4.31 46.32
N ARG A 655 -12.73 -4.64 47.47
CA ARG A 655 -12.16 -3.68 48.41
C ARG A 655 -10.78 -4.16 48.83
N ILE A 656 -9.80 -3.26 48.78
CA ILE A 656 -8.53 -3.45 49.47
C ILE A 656 -8.81 -3.18 50.94
N GLU A 657 -9.26 -4.21 51.64
CA GLU A 657 -9.33 -4.16 53.09
C GLU A 657 -7.92 -4.41 53.61
N LEU A 658 -7.28 -3.33 54.07
CA LEU A 658 -6.12 -3.41 54.94
C LEU A 658 -6.59 -3.79 56.35
N GLU A 659 -7.31 -4.90 56.47
CA GLU A 659 -7.61 -5.46 57.78
C GLU A 659 -6.48 -6.40 58.21
N ARG A 660 -6.19 -6.39 59.51
CA ARG A 660 -5.26 -7.32 60.16
C ARG A 660 -5.77 -8.74 59.96
N ILE A 661 -5.39 -9.37 58.86
CA ILE A 661 -5.53 -10.82 58.73
C ILE A 661 -4.29 -11.40 59.40
N GLU A 662 -4.42 -11.77 60.67
CA GLU A 662 -3.43 -12.59 61.37
C GLU A 662 -3.52 -14.02 60.83
N ALA A 663 -2.85 -14.27 59.71
CA ALA A 663 -2.58 -15.61 59.24
C ALA A 663 -1.25 -16.06 59.85
N ALA A 664 -1.30 -16.96 60.84
CA ALA A 664 -0.13 -17.60 61.46
C ALA A 664 0.94 -16.60 61.99
N ASP A 665 0.51 -15.66 62.84
CA ASP A 665 1.37 -14.70 63.56
C ASP A 665 2.17 -13.70 62.69
N GLN A 666 1.84 -13.54 61.40
CA GLN A 666 2.56 -12.66 60.47
C GLN A 666 1.64 -11.58 59.86
N LYS A 667 2.17 -10.36 59.67
CA LYS A 667 1.42 -9.21 59.14
C LYS A 667 1.35 -9.24 57.60
N LEU A 668 0.14 -9.27 57.06
CA LEU A 668 -0.11 -9.05 55.63
C LEU A 668 -0.11 -7.56 55.29
N GLY A 669 0.54 -7.18 54.19
CA GLY A 669 0.72 -5.80 53.71
C GLY A 669 -0.14 -5.42 52.51
N GLY A 670 -0.76 -6.38 51.82
CA GLY A 670 -1.70 -6.11 50.74
C GLY A 670 -2.37 -7.38 50.21
N VAL A 671 -3.48 -7.21 49.46
CA VAL A 671 -4.23 -8.30 48.81
C VAL A 671 -4.35 -8.02 47.32
N ILE A 672 -4.02 -9.01 46.50
CA ILE A 672 -4.03 -8.99 45.03
C ILE A 672 -5.16 -9.91 44.55
N TYR A 673 -6.03 -9.39 43.70
CA TYR A 673 -7.13 -10.15 43.10
C TYR A 673 -6.85 -10.40 41.61
N ASN A 674 -7.00 -11.63 41.15
CA ASN A 674 -7.00 -11.95 39.72
C ASN A 674 -8.02 -13.06 39.38
N GLN A 675 -8.14 -13.41 38.10
CA GLN A 675 -9.05 -14.45 37.62
C GLN A 675 -8.75 -15.85 38.20
N THR A 676 -7.56 -16.05 38.78
CA THR A 676 -7.15 -17.34 39.38
C THR A 676 -7.36 -17.38 40.90
N GLY A 677 -7.66 -16.26 41.56
CA GLY A 677 -7.93 -16.21 43.00
C GLY A 677 -7.56 -14.89 43.69
N ILE A 678 -7.68 -14.90 45.01
CA ILE A 678 -7.33 -13.83 45.94
C ILE A 678 -5.98 -14.21 46.58
N TRP A 679 -5.02 -13.29 46.58
CA TRP A 679 -3.66 -13.53 47.08
C TRP A 679 -3.25 -12.45 48.08
N GLY A 680 -2.93 -12.80 49.32
CA GLY A 680 -2.33 -11.91 50.31
C GLY A 680 -0.82 -11.85 50.15
N VAL A 681 -0.22 -10.68 50.31
CA VAL A 681 1.24 -10.48 50.31
C VAL A 681 1.64 -9.85 51.64
N SER A 682 2.72 -10.32 52.27
CA SER A 682 3.20 -9.76 53.55
C SER A 682 3.76 -8.33 53.42
N ASP A 683 3.75 -7.58 54.52
CA ASP A 683 4.22 -6.19 54.59
C ASP A 683 5.71 -6.02 54.20
N ASN A 684 6.52 -7.01 54.56
CA ASN A 684 7.92 -7.15 54.17
C ASN A 684 8.12 -7.88 52.83
N LEU A 685 7.02 -8.21 52.12
CA LEU A 685 6.98 -8.98 50.87
C LEU A 685 7.60 -10.38 50.93
N ASN A 686 7.93 -10.91 52.10
CA ASN A 686 8.58 -12.22 52.24
C ASN A 686 7.63 -13.41 52.00
N TRP A 687 6.31 -13.20 52.08
CA TRP A 687 5.31 -14.26 51.99
C TRP A 687 4.19 -13.88 51.03
N ILE A 688 3.64 -14.89 50.35
CA ILE A 688 2.42 -14.79 49.57
C ILE A 688 1.50 -15.93 50.00
N VAL A 689 0.25 -15.60 50.31
CA VAL A 689 -0.78 -16.54 50.74
C VAL A 689 -1.88 -16.55 49.69
N GLU A 690 -2.24 -17.74 49.19
CA GLU A 690 -3.47 -17.89 48.41
C GLU A 690 -4.65 -17.86 49.38
N LEU A 691 -5.41 -16.77 49.36
CA LEU A 691 -6.51 -16.51 50.29
C LEU A 691 -7.79 -17.25 49.86
N CYS A 692 -8.09 -17.30 48.55
CA CYS A 692 -9.27 -17.99 48.02
C CYS A 692 -9.15 -18.23 46.52
N LYS A 693 -9.62 -19.39 46.02
CA LYS A 693 -9.87 -19.58 44.58
C LYS A 693 -11.31 -19.17 44.25
N PRO A 694 -11.63 -18.79 42.99
CA PRO A 694 -12.95 -18.27 42.64
C PRO A 694 -14.14 -19.16 43.05
N ASN A 695 -13.93 -20.47 43.28
CA ASN A 695 -14.97 -21.45 43.59
C ASN A 695 -14.65 -22.42 44.76
N GLU A 696 -13.65 -22.16 45.62
CA GLU A 696 -13.35 -23.07 46.75
C GLU A 696 -13.60 -22.39 48.11
N SER A 697 -14.42 -23.02 48.97
CA SER A 697 -14.69 -22.63 50.36
C SER A 697 -13.65 -23.16 51.38
N ARG A 698 -12.47 -23.55 50.91
CA ARG A 698 -11.41 -24.12 51.75
C ARG A 698 -10.59 -23.03 52.48
N PRO A 699 -10.04 -23.31 53.66
CA PRO A 699 -9.15 -22.39 54.36
C PRO A 699 -7.89 -22.08 53.54
N PRO A 700 -7.32 -20.87 53.68
CA PRO A 700 -6.20 -20.39 52.87
C PRO A 700 -4.97 -21.30 53.02
N LYS A 701 -4.36 -21.69 51.89
CA LYS A 701 -3.09 -22.43 51.89
C LYS A 701 -1.93 -21.44 51.92
N VAL A 702 -1.21 -21.41 53.03
CA VAL A 702 0.00 -20.60 53.20
C VAL A 702 1.17 -21.31 52.51
N PHE A 703 1.69 -20.71 51.43
CA PHE A 703 2.92 -21.17 50.80
C PHE A 703 4.11 -20.45 51.44
N ARG A 704 4.94 -21.20 52.18
CA ARG A 704 6.22 -20.68 52.69
C ARG A 704 7.22 -20.65 51.55
N ILE A 705 7.45 -19.48 50.97
CA ILE A 705 8.59 -19.24 50.07
C ILE A 705 9.80 -18.97 50.97
N GLN A 706 10.89 -19.73 50.84
CA GLN A 706 12.07 -19.50 51.67
C GLN A 706 12.66 -18.12 51.37
N PRO A 707 12.93 -17.29 52.39
CA PRO A 707 13.65 -16.03 52.19
C PRO A 707 15.09 -16.36 51.82
N HIS A 708 15.54 -15.95 50.64
CA HIS A 708 16.97 -15.66 50.46
C HIS A 708 17.26 -14.34 51.17
N ASP A 709 18.44 -14.22 51.78
CA ASP A 709 18.87 -13.10 52.63
C ASP A 709 18.59 -11.72 52.01
N VAL A 710 17.40 -11.17 52.28
CA VAL A 710 17.11 -9.76 52.02
C VAL A 710 17.29 -9.04 53.36
N GLY A 711 18.23 -8.10 53.36
CA GLY A 711 18.41 -7.10 54.41
C GLY A 711 17.17 -6.20 54.58
N PRO A 712 17.30 -5.10 55.34
CA PRO A 712 16.31 -4.57 56.28
C PRO A 712 14.90 -4.39 55.70
N ALA A 713 13.90 -4.59 56.57
CA ALA A 713 12.46 -4.46 56.32
C ALA A 713 12.09 -3.42 55.24
N VAL A 714 11.47 -3.92 54.18
CA VAL A 714 10.92 -3.12 53.07
C VAL A 714 9.58 -2.53 53.49
N TYR A 715 9.32 -1.25 53.20
CA TYR A 715 8.03 -0.59 53.45
C TYR A 715 7.65 0.30 52.27
N ASN A 716 6.36 0.66 52.18
CA ASN A 716 5.78 1.43 51.07
C ASN A 716 6.00 0.78 49.69
N ALA A 717 5.78 -0.53 49.58
CA ALA A 717 5.76 -1.21 48.29
C ALA A 717 4.59 -0.69 47.44
N ARG A 718 4.89 -0.08 46.30
CA ARG A 718 3.94 0.53 45.36
C ARG A 718 4.01 -0.20 44.03
N PRO A 719 2.92 -0.78 43.52
CA PRO A 719 2.94 -1.38 42.20
C PRO A 719 3.22 -0.30 41.14
N ILE A 720 4.16 -0.57 40.24
CA ILE A 720 4.54 0.31 39.13
C ILE A 720 3.98 -0.22 37.82
N VAL A 721 4.10 -1.54 37.59
CA VAL A 721 3.70 -2.21 36.35
C VAL A 721 3.14 -3.59 36.70
N GLY A 722 2.09 -4.00 36.00
CA GLY A 722 1.52 -5.35 36.04
C GLY A 722 1.38 -5.88 34.60
N ASN A 723 1.20 -7.17 34.39
CA ASN A 723 0.77 -7.69 33.10
C ASN A 723 -0.40 -8.63 33.37
N SER A 724 -1.60 -8.19 32.97
CA SER A 724 -2.85 -8.93 33.17
C SER A 724 -2.87 -10.30 32.50
N TRP A 725 -2.04 -10.54 31.48
CA TRP A 725 -1.94 -11.81 30.77
C TRP A 725 -0.83 -12.72 31.31
N ARG A 726 0.14 -12.20 32.05
CA ARG A 726 1.34 -12.96 32.49
C ARG A 726 1.49 -13.13 33.99
N ASN A 727 0.53 -12.65 34.78
CA ASN A 727 0.63 -12.66 36.24
C ASN A 727 1.96 -12.07 36.76
N ARG A 728 2.51 -11.07 36.06
CA ARG A 728 3.77 -10.41 36.41
C ARG A 728 3.52 -9.04 37.01
N TRP A 729 4.23 -8.71 38.08
CA TRP A 729 4.09 -7.45 38.80
C TRP A 729 5.46 -6.89 39.16
N VAL A 730 5.59 -5.56 39.06
CA VAL A 730 6.77 -4.81 39.48
C VAL A 730 6.36 -3.82 40.55
N PHE A 731 7.03 -3.84 41.69
CA PHE A 731 6.79 -2.94 42.80
C PHE A 731 8.01 -2.04 43.05
N GLU A 732 7.78 -0.77 43.33
CA GLU A 732 8.75 0.16 43.90
C GLU A 732 8.67 0.06 45.41
N ALA A 733 9.78 -0.08 46.12
CA ALA A 733 9.75 -0.08 47.57
C ALA A 733 10.93 0.70 48.17
N SER A 734 10.77 1.22 49.38
CA SER A 734 11.81 1.98 50.07
C SER A 734 12.48 1.12 51.16
N LEU A 735 13.80 1.19 51.25
CA LEU A 735 14.58 0.52 52.29
C LEU A 735 14.67 1.38 53.55
N ARG A 736 14.65 0.76 54.74
CA ARG A 736 14.60 1.51 56.02
C ARG A 736 15.97 1.94 56.51
N ASN A 737 17.04 1.26 56.07
CA ASN A 737 18.41 1.48 56.51
C ASN A 737 19.41 1.27 55.35
N ALA A 738 19.35 2.08 54.29
CA ALA A 738 20.47 2.13 53.33
C ALA A 738 21.64 2.89 53.99
N PRO A 739 22.87 2.32 54.05
CA PRO A 739 24.01 3.02 54.64
C PRO A 739 24.28 4.33 53.88
N THR A 740 24.26 5.44 54.60
CA THR A 740 24.19 6.84 54.14
C THR A 740 25.44 7.38 53.44
N LYS A 741 26.20 6.57 52.71
CA LYS A 741 27.47 6.99 52.08
C LYS A 741 27.58 6.74 50.57
N ALA A 742 26.49 6.88 49.80
CA ALA A 742 26.61 7.09 48.35
C ALA A 742 25.36 7.75 47.74
N THR A 743 25.46 9.06 47.49
CA THR A 743 24.63 9.88 46.58
C THR A 743 23.12 10.04 46.87
N ASN A 744 22.62 11.26 46.67
CA ASN A 744 21.26 11.77 46.91
C ASN A 744 20.09 11.08 46.16
N ARG A 745 20.21 9.81 45.77
CA ARG A 745 19.06 9.02 45.29
C ARG A 745 18.46 8.30 46.48
N GLN A 746 17.17 8.54 46.75
CA GLN A 746 16.39 7.61 47.56
C GLN A 746 16.50 6.23 46.89
N ASP A 747 17.17 5.28 47.54
CA ASP A 747 17.34 3.92 47.04
C ASP A 747 15.97 3.21 46.99
N LYS A 748 15.32 3.37 45.84
CA LYS A 748 14.09 2.70 45.48
C LYS A 748 14.46 1.31 44.98
N LEU A 749 13.97 0.30 45.67
CA LEU A 749 14.10 -1.11 45.30
C LEU A 749 12.98 -1.46 44.30
N LEU A 750 13.33 -2.01 43.15
CA LEU A 750 12.38 -2.57 42.20
C LEU A 750 12.24 -4.07 42.41
N ILE A 751 11.02 -4.54 42.64
CA ILE A 751 10.72 -5.92 43.01
C ILE A 751 9.85 -6.55 41.93
N HIS A 752 10.39 -7.57 41.26
CA HIS A 752 9.70 -8.32 40.21
C HIS A 752 9.04 -9.59 40.78
N LEU A 753 7.81 -9.84 40.36
CA LEU A 753 6.96 -10.91 40.88
C LEU A 753 6.28 -11.61 39.70
N ASP A 754 6.63 -12.88 39.41
CA ASP A 754 6.02 -13.70 38.36
C ASP A 754 5.23 -14.84 39.02
N LEU A 755 3.89 -14.83 38.92
CA LEU A 755 3.05 -15.84 39.57
C LEU A 755 2.88 -17.11 38.73
N ASN A 756 3.38 -17.17 37.49
CA ASN A 756 3.26 -18.36 36.63
C ASN A 756 4.41 -19.37 36.83
N ALA A 757 5.53 -18.94 37.41
CA ALA A 757 6.72 -19.77 37.57
C ALA A 757 6.84 -20.36 39.00
N ASN A 758 6.00 -21.34 39.38
CA ASN A 758 6.12 -22.16 40.60
C ASN A 758 6.77 -21.46 41.83
N GLY A 759 6.32 -20.23 42.15
CA GLY A 759 6.77 -19.47 43.31
C GLY A 759 8.26 -19.08 43.38
N ARG A 760 9.08 -19.25 42.34
CA ARG A 760 10.51 -18.84 42.40
C ARG A 760 10.69 -17.40 41.96
N ARG A 761 11.13 -16.55 42.90
CA ARG A 761 11.57 -15.17 42.65
C ARG A 761 13.01 -15.12 42.14
N HIS A 762 13.28 -14.20 41.22
CA HIS A 762 14.60 -13.58 41.06
C HIS A 762 14.50 -12.14 41.56
N LEU A 763 15.09 -11.87 42.73
CA LEU A 763 15.36 -10.51 43.21
C LEU A 763 16.77 -10.17 42.75
N SER A 764 16.92 -9.24 41.81
CA SER A 764 18.22 -8.73 41.40
C SER A 764 18.30 -7.24 41.62
N HIS A 765 19.28 -6.78 42.40
CA HIS A 765 19.68 -5.38 42.47
C HIS A 765 20.39 -4.99 41.17
N ASN A 766 19.65 -4.81 40.08
CA ASN A 766 20.28 -4.68 38.78
C ASN A 766 19.90 -3.38 38.05
N ASP A 767 20.91 -2.84 37.38
CA ASP A 767 20.87 -1.86 36.31
C ASP A 767 19.63 -2.07 35.40
N PRO A 768 18.88 -1.00 35.05
CA PRO A 768 17.78 -1.08 34.09
C PRO A 768 18.08 -1.90 32.82
N ALA A 769 19.34 -1.94 32.36
CA ALA A 769 19.76 -2.75 31.22
C ALA A 769 19.59 -4.27 31.43
N ASP A 770 19.83 -4.78 32.64
CA ASP A 770 19.66 -6.20 32.98
C ASP A 770 18.19 -6.58 33.24
N MET A 771 17.38 -5.61 33.66
CA MET A 771 15.92 -5.77 33.75
C MET A 771 15.31 -5.91 32.35
N VAL A 772 15.74 -5.09 31.39
CA VAL A 772 15.34 -5.22 29.99
C VAL A 772 15.80 -6.57 29.41
N LYS A 773 16.98 -7.06 29.78
CA LYS A 773 17.49 -8.38 29.41
C LYS A 773 16.64 -9.55 29.93
N SER A 774 16.14 -9.47 31.17
CA SER A 774 15.33 -10.55 31.75
C SER A 774 13.89 -10.56 31.24
N ILE A 775 13.31 -9.38 30.97
CA ILE A 775 11.94 -9.24 30.46
C ILE A 775 11.89 -9.53 28.95
N PHE A 776 12.91 -9.10 28.20
CA PHE A 776 12.96 -9.19 26.74
C PHE A 776 14.28 -9.81 26.23
N PRO A 777 14.58 -11.09 26.57
CA PRO A 777 15.87 -11.71 26.29
C PRO A 777 16.18 -11.81 24.78
N LYS A 778 15.15 -11.97 23.94
CA LYS A 778 15.29 -11.96 22.47
C LYS A 778 15.66 -10.56 21.95
N ALA A 779 15.11 -9.51 22.55
CA ALA A 779 15.33 -8.14 22.12
C ALA A 779 16.65 -7.54 22.62
N TYR A 780 17.17 -7.99 23.76
CA TYR A 780 18.43 -7.47 24.31
C TYR A 780 19.64 -7.69 23.40
N ASN A 781 19.71 -8.85 22.74
CA ASN A 781 20.83 -9.17 21.84
C ASN A 781 20.82 -8.31 20.57
N LEU A 782 19.67 -7.78 20.18
CA LEU A 782 19.51 -6.92 19.00
C LEU A 782 20.14 -5.53 19.20
N VAL A 783 20.24 -5.04 20.43
CA VAL A 783 20.48 -3.60 20.71
C VAL A 783 21.97 -3.25 20.97
N ARG A 784 22.86 -4.22 21.14
CA ARG A 784 24.13 -3.99 21.87
C ARG A 784 25.36 -3.54 21.05
N SER A 785 25.37 -3.55 19.71
CA SER A 785 26.55 -3.03 18.97
C SER A 785 26.48 -1.50 18.74
N LYS A 786 27.66 -0.86 18.67
CA LYS A 786 27.79 0.57 18.34
C LYS A 786 27.92 0.72 16.82
N PRO A 787 27.21 1.67 16.19
CA PRO A 787 27.17 1.73 14.74
C PRO A 787 28.44 2.36 14.19
N LEU A 788 28.94 1.84 13.07
CA LEU A 788 30.16 2.34 12.42
C LEU A 788 30.05 3.83 12.03
N ARG A 789 28.82 4.30 11.76
CA ARG A 789 28.48 5.63 11.22
C ARG A 789 28.89 6.82 12.09
N ARG A 790 28.79 6.72 13.42
CA ARG A 790 29.18 7.82 14.34
C ARG A 790 30.68 8.07 14.33
N ARG A 791 31.43 7.18 13.67
CA ARG A 791 32.88 7.22 13.67
C ARG A 791 33.43 7.58 12.30
N VAL A 792 32.63 7.76 11.24
CA VAL A 792 33.13 8.10 9.90
C VAL A 792 33.21 9.62 9.73
N ASN A 793 34.39 10.11 9.38
CA ASN A 793 34.69 11.53 9.23
C ASN A 793 34.82 11.97 7.79
N ALA A 794 35.41 11.12 6.94
CA ALA A 794 35.62 11.44 5.54
C ALA A 794 35.49 10.18 4.68
N ALA A 795 35.24 10.40 3.39
CA ALA A 795 35.22 9.36 2.36
C ALA A 795 36.11 9.76 1.19
N MET A 796 36.69 8.77 0.52
CA MET A 796 37.50 8.96 -0.68
C MET A 796 37.21 7.84 -1.66
N LEU A 797 37.17 8.19 -2.95
CA LEU A 797 37.11 7.20 -4.02
C LEU A 797 38.54 6.73 -4.35
N SER A 798 38.74 5.42 -4.49
CA SER A 798 40.02 4.82 -4.86
C SER A 798 39.83 3.80 -5.97
N THR A 799 40.93 3.41 -6.62
CA THR A 799 40.91 2.40 -7.70
C THR A 799 40.40 1.02 -7.25
N GLY A 800 40.51 0.71 -5.96
CA GLY A 800 40.05 -0.55 -5.37
C GLY A 800 38.68 -0.49 -4.68
N GLY A 801 38.05 0.69 -4.62
CA GLY A 801 36.79 0.88 -3.92
C GLY A 801 36.66 2.23 -3.20
N ILE A 802 35.70 2.35 -2.30
CA ILE A 802 35.49 3.57 -1.51
C ILE A 802 36.16 3.40 -0.14
N VAL A 803 37.04 4.33 0.23
CA VAL A 803 37.73 4.33 1.52
C VAL A 803 37.04 5.29 2.48
N PHE A 804 36.74 4.82 3.68
CA PHE A 804 36.21 5.62 4.79
C PHE A 804 37.28 5.83 5.85
N GLU A 805 37.43 7.07 6.30
CA GLU A 805 38.28 7.42 7.44
C GLU A 805 37.43 7.52 8.71
N LYS A 806 37.89 6.88 9.80
CA LYS A 806 37.30 7.05 11.12
C LYS A 806 37.90 8.19 11.94
N GLU A 807 37.14 8.72 12.90
CA GLU A 807 37.61 9.64 13.96
C GLU A 807 38.86 9.15 14.68
N SER A 808 39.01 7.83 14.83
CA SER A 808 40.17 7.23 15.49
C SER A 808 41.40 7.07 14.58
N GLY A 809 41.38 7.60 13.36
CA GLY A 809 42.45 7.42 12.35
C GLY A 809 42.51 6.01 11.75
N VAL A 810 41.42 5.24 11.81
CA VAL A 810 41.34 3.88 11.24
C VAL A 810 40.60 3.93 9.91
N TYR A 811 41.12 3.25 8.89
CA TYR A 811 40.58 3.27 7.53
C TYR A 811 39.85 1.96 7.18
N PHE A 812 38.78 2.08 6.39
CA PHE A 812 38.00 0.95 5.90
C PHE A 812 37.82 1.05 4.39
N LEU A 813 38.06 -0.03 3.68
CA LEU A 813 37.79 -0.14 2.25
C LEU A 813 36.48 -0.89 2.04
N LEU A 814 35.54 -0.24 1.34
CA LEU A 814 34.38 -0.88 0.75
C LEU A 814 34.73 -1.33 -0.67
N SER A 815 34.77 -2.64 -0.88
CA SER A 815 35.10 -3.26 -2.17
C SER A 815 34.14 -4.38 -2.51
N LEU A 816 34.12 -4.74 -3.81
CA LEU A 816 33.37 -5.89 -4.30
C LEU A 816 34.20 -7.16 -4.16
N ALA A 817 33.74 -8.09 -3.32
CA ALA A 817 34.30 -9.43 -3.25
C ALA A 817 33.75 -10.28 -4.41
N LEU A 818 34.65 -10.84 -5.22
CA LEU A 818 34.33 -11.62 -6.42
C LEU A 818 33.98 -13.09 -6.13
N ASN A 819 33.92 -13.50 -4.87
CA ASN A 819 33.49 -14.85 -4.47
C ASN A 819 32.00 -15.03 -4.72
N HIS A 820 31.52 -16.26 -4.94
CA HIS A 820 30.08 -16.54 -5.07
C HIS A 820 29.44 -16.89 -3.72
N PRO A 821 28.29 -16.31 -3.35
CA PRO A 821 27.61 -15.20 -4.03
C PRO A 821 28.41 -13.89 -3.95
N LYS A 822 28.33 -13.03 -4.98
CA LYS A 822 29.06 -11.76 -5.03
C LYS A 822 28.55 -10.84 -3.91
N ARG A 823 29.47 -10.26 -3.14
CA ARG A 823 29.14 -9.44 -1.96
C ARG A 823 29.93 -8.15 -1.97
N LEU A 824 29.34 -7.09 -1.44
CA LEU A 824 30.10 -5.95 -0.98
C LEU A 824 30.67 -6.27 0.40
N THR A 825 31.95 -5.96 0.60
CA THR A 825 32.65 -6.21 1.86
C THR A 825 33.31 -4.93 2.34
N ILE A 826 33.28 -4.72 3.65
CA ILE A 826 34.03 -3.64 4.30
C ILE A 826 35.18 -4.25 5.10
N VAL A 827 36.41 -3.90 4.74
CA VAL A 827 37.62 -4.45 5.38
C VAL A 827 38.49 -3.32 5.93
N PRO A 828 39.10 -3.48 7.12
CA PRO A 828 40.12 -2.55 7.59
C PRO A 828 41.26 -2.46 6.55
N CYS A 829 41.76 -1.26 6.30
CA CYS A 829 42.89 -1.05 5.40
C CYS A 829 43.92 -0.08 6.02
N GLN A 830 45.12 -0.05 5.45
CA GLN A 830 46.11 0.97 5.78
C GLN A 830 45.69 2.33 5.22
N GLN A 831 46.24 3.41 5.78
CA GLN A 831 46.01 4.77 5.27
C GLN A 831 46.41 4.84 3.79
N PRO A 832 45.52 5.29 2.90
CA PRO A 832 45.87 5.52 1.50
C PRO A 832 46.97 6.57 1.38
N LYS A 833 47.86 6.43 0.39
CA LYS A 833 48.90 7.44 0.11
C LYS A 833 48.33 8.76 -0.42
N CYS A 834 47.14 8.71 -1.03
CA CYS A 834 46.43 9.87 -1.57
C CYS A 834 45.67 10.62 -0.45
N GLN A 835 45.73 11.96 -0.44
CA GLN A 835 45.13 12.80 0.61
C GLN A 835 43.77 13.41 0.24
N ASN A 836 43.11 12.95 -0.84
CA ASN A 836 41.87 13.56 -1.36
C ASN A 836 40.61 13.07 -0.61
N PHE A 837 40.66 13.05 0.72
CA PHE A 837 39.50 12.72 1.54
C PHE A 837 38.50 13.88 1.54
N ALA A 838 37.26 13.58 1.14
CA ALA A 838 36.15 14.50 1.25
C ALA A 838 35.55 14.40 2.66
N PRO A 839 35.64 15.44 3.50
CA PRO A 839 35.06 15.40 4.83
C PRO A 839 33.53 15.43 4.75
N PHE A 840 32.88 14.64 5.60
CA PHE A 840 31.45 14.76 5.81
C PHE A 840 31.15 16.05 6.58
N GLY A 841 30.34 16.91 5.97
CA GLY A 841 29.91 18.18 6.54
C GLY A 841 29.10 18.04 7.84
N LYS A 842 28.65 19.19 8.35
CA LYS A 842 27.77 19.23 9.54
C LYS A 842 26.43 18.54 9.22
N PRO A 843 25.81 17.88 10.21
CA PRO A 843 24.47 17.34 10.04
C PRO A 843 23.48 18.44 9.66
N TYR A 844 22.66 18.20 8.64
CA TYR A 844 21.60 19.10 8.21
C TYR A 844 20.28 18.34 8.02
N LYS A 845 19.17 19.09 7.99
CA LYS A 845 17.84 18.63 7.60
C LYS A 845 17.50 19.22 6.24
N THR A 846 16.78 18.49 5.39
CA THR A 846 16.39 18.96 4.04
C THR A 846 15.16 19.89 4.12
N GLU A 847 15.09 20.91 3.25
CA GLU A 847 14.10 22.00 3.29
C GLU A 847 12.63 21.55 3.13
N ASP A 848 12.35 20.53 2.32
CA ASP A 848 10.99 19.94 2.17
C ASP A 848 10.51 19.13 3.39
N VAL A 849 11.36 18.97 4.40
CA VAL A 849 11.22 17.92 5.43
C VAL A 849 11.55 18.48 6.83
N SER A 850 11.14 19.73 7.09
CA SER A 850 11.36 20.43 8.36
C SER A 850 10.92 19.61 9.58
N ASP A 851 9.94 18.72 9.41
CA ASP A 851 9.39 17.88 10.46
C ASP A 851 10.07 16.52 10.68
N ARG A 852 10.84 15.94 9.73
CA ARG A 852 11.48 14.64 10.01
C ARG A 852 12.65 14.78 11.00
N ALA A 853 12.84 13.75 11.82
CA ALA A 853 13.77 13.76 12.95
C ALA A 853 15.20 13.26 12.65
N TRP A 854 15.42 12.66 11.48
CA TRP A 854 16.73 12.21 11.03
C TRP A 854 17.50 13.32 10.28
N THR A 855 18.82 13.22 10.24
CA THR A 855 19.75 14.18 9.63
C THR A 855 20.67 13.52 8.61
N LEU A 856 21.17 14.32 7.67
CA LEU A 856 22.16 13.91 6.67
C LEU A 856 23.48 14.63 6.91
N ARG A 857 24.59 13.96 6.62
CA ARG A 857 25.91 14.59 6.42
C ARG A 857 26.35 14.29 5.00
N GLN A 858 26.81 15.29 4.27
CA GLN A 858 27.24 15.15 2.87
C GLN A 858 28.76 15.23 2.74
N ALA A 859 29.33 14.41 1.87
CA ALA A 859 30.70 14.50 1.40
C ALA A 859 30.70 14.44 -0.14
N ASN A 860 31.33 15.43 -0.78
CA ASN A 860 31.49 15.47 -2.24
C ASN A 860 32.77 14.72 -2.60
N ILE A 861 32.64 13.50 -3.11
CA ILE A 861 33.76 12.66 -3.53
C ILE A 861 34.00 12.84 -5.03
N GLN A 862 35.12 12.33 -5.55
CA GLN A 862 35.40 12.46 -6.98
C GLN A 862 34.33 11.74 -7.82
N GLY A 863 33.71 12.46 -8.77
CA GLY A 863 32.68 11.93 -9.67
C GLY A 863 31.33 11.61 -9.02
N GLY A 864 31.06 12.13 -7.82
CA GLY A 864 29.76 11.97 -7.19
C GLY A 864 29.64 12.52 -5.78
N VAL A 865 28.56 12.16 -5.12
CA VAL A 865 28.23 12.59 -3.77
C VAL A 865 27.89 11.39 -2.90
N CYS A 866 28.33 11.48 -1.64
CA CYS A 866 28.05 10.51 -0.60
C CYS A 866 27.31 11.17 0.55
N TRP A 867 26.22 10.57 1.01
CA TRP A 867 25.52 10.99 2.23
C TRP A 867 25.61 9.91 3.30
N ALA A 868 25.94 10.34 4.51
CA ALA A 868 25.76 9.55 5.71
C ALA A 868 24.45 9.95 6.40
N ASP A 869 23.52 9.02 6.46
CA ASP A 869 22.24 9.20 7.13
C ASP A 869 22.33 8.80 8.60
N SER A 870 21.77 9.63 9.48
CA SER A 870 21.61 9.34 10.90
C SER A 870 20.88 8.01 11.20
N ARG A 871 20.05 7.51 10.26
CA ARG A 871 19.40 6.19 10.27
C ARG A 871 20.37 5.02 10.12
N GLY A 872 21.63 5.29 9.77
CA GLY A 872 22.68 4.27 9.59
C GLY A 872 22.86 3.75 8.19
N LEU A 873 22.41 4.54 7.20
CA LEU A 873 22.57 4.24 5.79
C LEU A 873 23.62 5.15 5.17
N PHE A 874 24.31 4.65 4.17
CA PHE A 874 25.16 5.44 3.29
C PHE A 874 24.57 5.46 1.90
N HIS A 875 24.42 6.64 1.33
CA HIS A 875 23.84 6.86 0.02
C HIS A 875 24.93 7.36 -0.91
N PHE A 876 25.02 6.77 -2.11
CA PHE A 876 26.01 7.11 -3.11
C PHE A 876 25.29 7.43 -4.41
N LYS A 877 25.60 8.58 -4.99
CA LYS A 877 25.11 9.01 -6.30
C LYS A 877 26.28 9.51 -7.12
N ARG A 878 26.40 9.02 -8.36
CA ARG A 878 27.39 9.51 -9.31
C ARG A 878 26.87 10.77 -9.99
N ASP A 879 27.76 11.66 -10.40
CA ASP A 879 27.38 12.87 -11.14
C ASP A 879 26.87 12.54 -12.56
N ASP A 880 27.36 11.43 -13.14
CA ASP A 880 27.10 10.99 -14.51
C ASP A 880 26.01 9.89 -14.61
N HIS A 881 25.35 9.53 -13.51
CA HIS A 881 24.37 8.45 -13.48
C HIS A 881 23.14 8.80 -12.63
N PRO A 882 21.91 8.52 -13.08
CA PRO A 882 20.70 8.85 -12.33
C PRO A 882 20.53 8.00 -11.06
N ASP A 883 20.94 6.73 -11.11
CA ASP A 883 20.73 5.79 -10.02
C ASP A 883 21.55 6.06 -8.75
N GLU A 884 20.91 5.78 -7.62
CA GLU A 884 21.49 5.75 -6.29
C GLU A 884 21.79 4.32 -5.81
N LEU A 885 22.90 4.18 -5.10
CA LEU A 885 23.24 3.03 -4.27
C LEU A 885 23.08 3.42 -2.79
N THR A 886 22.23 2.72 -2.05
CA THR A 886 22.13 2.85 -0.59
C THR A 886 22.64 1.59 0.11
N LEU A 887 23.49 1.74 1.12
CA LEU A 887 24.09 0.63 1.86
C LEU A 887 23.77 0.70 3.35
N ALA A 888 23.50 -0.45 3.94
CA ALA A 888 23.43 -0.65 5.39
C ALA A 888 24.72 -1.36 5.87
N PHE A 889 25.42 -0.76 6.85
CA PHE A 889 26.64 -1.33 7.41
C PHE A 889 26.39 -1.93 8.80
N ALA A 890 26.56 -3.26 8.93
CA ALA A 890 26.59 -3.93 10.23
C ALA A 890 27.70 -4.98 10.28
N ASP A 891 28.58 -4.89 11.29
CA ASP A 891 29.51 -5.94 11.77
C ASP A 891 29.95 -6.97 10.70
N SER A 892 30.66 -6.51 9.65
CA SER A 892 31.24 -7.24 8.49
C SER A 892 30.35 -7.57 7.28
N HIS A 893 29.04 -7.34 7.36
CA HIS A 893 28.12 -7.59 6.25
C HIS A 893 27.57 -6.28 5.67
N VAL A 894 27.50 -6.21 4.34
CA VAL A 894 26.92 -5.08 3.61
C VAL A 894 25.67 -5.58 2.90
N ALA A 895 24.53 -4.97 3.22
CA ALA A 895 23.33 -5.04 2.40
C ALA A 895 23.13 -3.72 1.69
N GLY A 896 22.41 -3.74 0.58
CA GLY A 896 22.10 -2.52 -0.11
C GLY A 896 20.84 -2.58 -0.95
N TRP A 897 20.42 -1.39 -1.33
CA TRP A 897 19.38 -1.12 -2.29
C TRP A 897 20.00 -0.32 -3.42
N TYR A 898 19.85 -0.81 -4.65
CA TYR A 898 20.23 -0.08 -5.85
C TYR A 898 18.95 0.32 -6.59
N SER A 899 18.76 1.62 -6.80
CA SER A 899 17.51 2.15 -7.35
C SER A 899 17.09 1.54 -8.70
N GLY A 900 18.04 1.13 -9.55
CA GLY A 900 17.76 0.49 -10.84
C GLY A 900 17.45 -1.02 -10.78
N PHE A 901 17.68 -1.72 -9.66
CA PHE A 901 17.60 -3.20 -9.61
C PHE A 901 17.05 -3.80 -8.31
N GLY A 902 16.90 -3.00 -7.25
CA GLY A 902 16.34 -3.44 -5.97
C GLY A 902 17.39 -3.89 -4.94
N LEU A 903 17.00 -4.84 -4.09
CA LEU A 903 17.72 -5.24 -2.88
C LEU A 903 18.80 -6.31 -3.15
N PHE A 904 19.91 -6.24 -2.41
CA PHE A 904 20.96 -7.27 -2.40
C PHE A 904 21.61 -7.39 -1.01
N GLY A 905 22.29 -8.51 -0.77
CA GLY A 905 22.95 -8.84 0.49
C GLY A 905 22.21 -9.87 1.34
N PRO A 906 22.53 -9.94 2.66
CA PRO A 906 21.93 -10.89 3.58
C PRO A 906 20.43 -10.67 3.79
N LYS A 907 19.69 -11.76 3.94
CA LYS A 907 18.24 -11.76 4.24
C LYS A 907 17.84 -10.85 5.40
N TYR A 908 18.75 -10.65 6.36
CA TYR A 908 18.51 -9.79 7.51
C TYR A 908 18.01 -8.39 7.14
N PHE A 909 18.47 -7.80 6.03
CA PHE A 909 18.09 -6.44 5.66
C PHE A 909 16.87 -6.36 4.73
N PHE A 910 16.19 -7.48 4.50
CA PHE A 910 15.01 -7.53 3.65
C PHE A 910 13.72 -7.56 4.48
N PRO A 911 12.67 -6.84 4.05
CA PRO A 911 11.33 -7.01 4.60
C PRO A 911 10.87 -8.46 4.51
N GLU A 912 10.05 -8.90 5.47
CA GLU A 912 9.61 -10.30 5.55
C GLU A 912 8.79 -10.72 4.32
N THR A 913 8.16 -9.75 3.64
CA THR A 913 7.40 -9.94 2.39
C THR A 913 8.22 -10.50 1.22
N HIS A 914 9.56 -10.47 1.28
CA HIS A 914 10.44 -10.98 0.23
C HIS A 914 10.73 -12.50 0.28
N GLY A 915 10.11 -13.24 1.21
CA GLY A 915 10.13 -14.71 1.23
C GLY A 915 11.43 -15.37 1.74
N LYS A 916 11.56 -16.70 1.57
CA LYS A 916 12.65 -17.54 2.14
C LYS A 916 14.01 -17.45 1.41
N ARG A 917 14.36 -16.36 0.71
CA ARG A 917 15.69 -16.26 0.08
C ARG A 917 16.75 -15.95 1.13
N GLU A 918 17.78 -16.80 1.28
CA GLU A 918 18.80 -16.68 2.34
C GLU A 918 19.80 -15.54 2.09
N GLU A 919 20.14 -15.26 0.82
CA GLU A 919 21.03 -14.17 0.43
C GLU A 919 20.84 -13.81 -1.04
N ILE A 920 20.87 -12.52 -1.38
CA ILE A 920 20.79 -12.04 -2.77
C ILE A 920 22.16 -11.51 -3.18
N SER A 921 22.71 -12.05 -4.28
CA SER A 921 24.00 -11.61 -4.82
C SER A 921 23.93 -10.17 -5.34
N VAL A 922 25.06 -9.46 -5.31
CA VAL A 922 25.21 -8.15 -5.98
C VAL A 922 24.85 -8.28 -7.47
N PRO A 923 23.95 -7.44 -8.03
CA PRO A 923 23.59 -7.43 -9.45
C PRO A 923 24.77 -7.10 -10.37
N ALA A 924 24.74 -7.63 -11.60
CA ALA A 924 25.80 -7.39 -12.58
C ALA A 924 25.87 -5.91 -13.01
N GLU A 925 24.72 -5.24 -13.02
CA GLU A 925 24.53 -3.83 -13.33
C GLU A 925 25.21 -2.95 -12.28
N LEU A 926 25.01 -3.27 -10.99
CA LEU A 926 25.68 -2.58 -9.89
C LEU A 926 27.20 -2.82 -9.91
N GLU A 927 27.64 -4.03 -10.26
CA GLU A 927 29.07 -4.31 -10.44
C GLU A 927 29.67 -3.44 -11.56
N LYS A 928 28.99 -3.34 -12.71
CA LYS A 928 29.42 -2.48 -13.82
C LYS A 928 29.45 -1.01 -13.39
N TRP A 929 28.43 -0.57 -12.66
CA TRP A 929 28.31 0.79 -12.13
C TRP A 929 29.47 1.14 -11.19
N LEU A 930 29.83 0.25 -10.26
CA LEU A 930 30.96 0.44 -9.34
C LEU A 930 32.31 0.42 -10.08
N LYS A 931 32.51 -0.52 -11.01
CA LYS A 931 33.75 -0.62 -11.79
C LYS A 931 34.03 0.64 -12.60
N GLN A 932 33.01 1.19 -13.26
CA GLN A 932 33.14 2.44 -14.01
C GLN A 932 33.52 3.60 -13.09
N TRP A 933 32.90 3.69 -11.91
CA TRP A 933 33.20 4.76 -10.96
C TRP A 933 34.63 4.65 -10.41
N PHE A 934 35.09 3.44 -10.07
CA PHE A 934 36.45 3.21 -9.59
C PHE A 934 37.51 3.47 -10.66
N GLN A 935 37.18 3.24 -11.94
CA GLN A 935 38.06 3.58 -13.07
C GLN A 935 38.20 5.09 -13.27
N GLN A 936 37.13 5.87 -13.07
CA GLN A 936 37.19 7.34 -13.14
C GLN A 936 38.09 7.95 -12.06
N ALA A 937 38.25 7.29 -10.91
CA ALA A 937 39.18 7.72 -9.86
C ALA A 937 40.66 7.42 -10.17
N ALA A 938 40.91 6.50 -11.09
CA ALA A 938 42.27 6.14 -11.53
C ALA A 938 42.81 7.13 -12.57
N GLN A 939 41.90 7.85 -13.24
CA GLN A 939 42.17 8.90 -14.22
C GLN A 939 42.24 10.25 -13.51
#